data_AF-A0A151T9A0-F1
#
_entry.id   AF-A0A151T9A0-F1
#
_cell.length_a   1.000
_cell.length_b   1.000
_cell.length_c   1.000
_cell.angle_alpha   90.00
_cell.angle_beta   90.00
_cell.angle_gamma   90.00
#
_symmetry.space_group_name_H-M   'P 1'
#
loop_
_entity.id
_entity.type
_entity.pdbx_description
1 polymer ?
#
loop_
_entity_poly.entity_id
_entity_poly.type
_entity_poly.pdbx_seq_one_letter_code
_entity_poly.pdbx_strand_id
1 'polypeptide(L)'
;MLGGIFNKGQKIKGTVVLMPKNVLDFNAITSIGSGGVTGAVTGVLGGVTSVAGNLVDTATAFLSRNVSLQLISATQTDANGKGKVGKETYLESHLPTLPTLGARQDAFSIFFEYDASFGIPGAFYIKNFKTDEFYLVSVTLEDIPNHGTIHFVCNSWIYNFRSYQKNRIFFVNDTYLPSATPAPLLKYREEELETLRGDGTGKRKDYDRIYDYDVYNDLGDPDGGNPRPILGGSSIYPYPRRVRTGRERTRTDPNSEKPGEMYVPRDENFGHLKSSDFLTYGIKSLSQNVLPLFKSVIFDLNFTPNEFDSFDEVRGLYEGGIKLPTNVLSQISPLPVLKEIFRTDGENVLQFPPPHVIKVSKSAWMTDEEFAREMVAGVNPGVIRCLQEFPPLSTLDPTLYGDQTSTITKENLEINMGGVTVEQALGSQRLFILDYQDAFIPYLTRINSLPNAKAYATRTILFLKEDGSLKPLAIELSKPHPDGDNLGAVSKVVLPASEGVDSTIWLLAKAHVIVNDSGYHQLMSHWLNTHAVMEPFAIATNRHLSVLHPIYKLLYPHYRDTININGLARQSLINAGGIIEQSFLPGKYSIEMSSAVYKNWVFTDQALPADLIKRGLAVADPSAPHGLRLVIEDYPYAVDGLEIWDAIKTWVEEYVSLYYPTDASVQQDTELQAFWKDAVEKGHGDLKDKPWWPKMQTLEELIQSCSIIIWTASALHAAVNFGQYPYGGYILNRPTLSRRFIPEPGTKEYDEMVKSPQKAYLRTITPKYQTLVDLSVIEILSRHASDEVYLGQRDTPNWTNHTKALEAFKRFGNKLAEIEGKINARNNDSSLKNRFGPVQLPYTLLHRSSEEGLTFKGIPNSISI
;
A
#
# COMPACT_ATOMS: atom_id res chain seq x y z
N MET A 1 -51.91 -11.48 52.33
CA MET A 1 -50.63 -11.90 51.72
C MET A 1 -50.93 -12.63 50.41
N LEU A 2 -51.13 -11.91 49.31
CA LEU A 2 -51.21 -12.45 47.96
C LEU A 2 -50.78 -11.30 47.04
N GLY A 3 -49.48 -11.26 46.74
CA GLY A 3 -48.85 -10.16 46.01
C GLY A 3 -47.40 -10.52 45.77
N GLY A 4 -47.18 -11.48 44.88
CA GLY A 4 -45.83 -11.95 44.56
C GLY A 4 -45.92 -13.24 43.78
N ILE A 5 -46.01 -13.11 42.46
CA ILE A 5 -45.62 -14.05 41.38
C ILE A 5 -46.26 -13.42 40.14
N PHE A 6 -45.58 -12.47 39.47
CA PHE A 6 -45.72 -12.11 38.05
C PHE A 6 -44.78 -10.92 37.79
N ASN A 7 -43.48 -11.18 37.82
CA ASN A 7 -42.50 -10.33 37.14
C ASN A 7 -41.39 -11.24 36.60
N LYS A 8 -41.75 -12.15 35.68
CA LYS A 8 -40.74 -12.79 34.84
C LYS A 8 -40.26 -11.69 33.88
N GLY A 9 -39.15 -11.03 34.23
CA GLY A 9 -38.52 -10.05 33.37
C GLY A 9 -38.31 -10.65 31.97
N GLN A 10 -38.68 -9.88 30.94
CA GLN A 10 -38.44 -10.29 29.57
C GLN A 10 -36.92 -10.43 29.37
N LYS A 11 -36.47 -11.46 28.67
CA LYS A 11 -35.06 -11.65 28.34
C LYS A 11 -34.85 -11.35 26.87
N ILE A 12 -33.85 -10.54 26.54
CA ILE A 12 -33.34 -10.41 25.17
C ILE A 12 -32.26 -11.46 24.98
N LYS A 13 -32.42 -12.29 23.96
CA LYS A 13 -31.38 -13.23 23.52
C LYS A 13 -30.35 -12.48 22.68
N GLY A 14 -29.08 -12.63 23.03
CA GLY A 14 -27.94 -12.18 22.26
C GLY A 14 -27.07 -13.35 21.82
N THR A 15 -26.44 -13.18 20.67
CA THR A 15 -25.40 -14.07 20.13
C THR A 15 -24.12 -13.26 19.99
N VAL A 16 -23.06 -13.69 20.68
CA VAL A 16 -21.71 -13.07 20.65
C VAL A 16 -20.80 -13.96 19.82
N VAL A 17 -20.17 -13.40 18.80
CA VAL A 17 -19.19 -14.10 17.95
C VAL A 17 -17.80 -13.57 18.24
N LEU A 18 -16.87 -14.46 18.59
CA LEU A 18 -15.49 -14.11 18.91
C LEU A 18 -14.50 -15.17 18.40
N MET A 19 -13.22 -14.81 18.38
CA MET A 19 -12.11 -15.69 18.02
C MET A 19 -11.07 -15.70 19.14
N PRO A 20 -10.71 -16.88 19.69
CA PRO A 20 -9.66 -17.00 20.70
C PRO A 20 -8.26 -16.66 20.15
N LYS A 21 -7.39 -16.08 20.98
CA LYS A 21 -6.02 -15.68 20.58
C LYS A 21 -5.18 -16.83 19.99
N ASN A 22 -5.22 -18.03 20.56
CA ASN A 22 -4.44 -19.18 20.09
C ASN A 22 -4.85 -19.66 18.70
N VAL A 23 -6.08 -19.38 18.29
CA VAL A 23 -6.60 -19.70 16.95
C VAL A 23 -6.11 -18.69 15.90
N LEU A 24 -5.59 -17.57 16.39
CA LEU A 24 -5.08 -16.42 15.68
C LEU A 24 -3.52 -16.38 15.72
N ASP A 25 -2.88 -17.05 16.69
CA ASP A 25 -1.42 -17.09 16.88
C ASP A 25 -0.81 -18.41 16.36
N PHE A 26 -0.21 -18.38 15.16
CA PHE A 26 0.34 -19.56 14.48
C PHE A 26 1.55 -20.19 15.20
N ASN A 27 2.19 -19.46 16.13
CA ASN A 27 3.35 -19.94 16.87
C ASN A 27 3.01 -21.06 17.88
N ALA A 28 1.76 -21.14 18.36
CA ALA A 28 1.35 -22.16 19.32
C ALA A 28 1.18 -23.56 18.68
N ILE A 29 0.99 -23.63 17.36
CA ILE A 29 0.71 -24.89 16.64
C ILE A 29 1.99 -25.55 16.12
N THR A 30 3.05 -24.77 15.84
CA THR A 30 4.33 -25.30 15.31
C THR A 30 5.32 -25.72 16.41
N SER A 31 5.10 -25.33 17.66
CA SER A 31 5.92 -25.81 18.80
C SER A 31 5.62 -27.24 19.23
N ILE A 32 4.58 -27.89 18.68
CA ILE A 32 4.24 -29.29 18.95
C ILE A 32 4.76 -30.15 17.80
N GLY A 33 6.08 -30.37 17.77
CA GLY A 33 6.70 -31.16 16.71
C GLY A 33 8.20 -31.40 16.85
N SER A 34 8.77 -31.31 18.06
CA SER A 34 10.18 -31.64 18.31
C SER A 34 10.38 -33.12 18.68
N GLY A 35 9.60 -34.03 18.08
CA GLY A 35 9.71 -35.49 18.27
C GLY A 35 10.17 -36.16 16.98
N GLY A 36 11.33 -36.82 17.02
CA GLY A 36 12.01 -37.39 15.86
C GLY A 36 11.24 -38.42 15.02
N VAL A 37 11.87 -38.78 13.90
CA VAL A 37 11.36 -39.40 12.65
C VAL A 37 10.76 -40.82 12.78
N THR A 38 10.38 -41.31 13.97
CA THR A 38 9.88 -42.70 14.14
C THR A 38 8.41 -42.83 14.56
N GLY A 39 7.62 -41.74 14.55
CA GLY A 39 6.19 -41.75 14.95
C GLY A 39 5.17 -41.66 13.81
N ALA A 40 5.59 -41.58 12.55
CA ALA A 40 4.77 -41.06 11.45
C ALA A 40 3.57 -41.93 10.99
N VAL A 41 3.35 -43.12 11.56
CA VAL A 41 2.28 -44.03 11.08
C VAL A 41 1.14 -44.23 12.08
N THR A 42 1.27 -43.78 13.34
CA THR A 42 0.20 -43.88 14.35
C THR A 42 -0.52 -42.56 14.65
N GLY A 43 0.00 -41.42 14.17
CA GLY A 43 -0.55 -40.08 14.46
C GLY A 43 -1.77 -39.67 13.63
N VAL A 44 -2.05 -40.33 12.50
CA VAL A 44 -3.11 -39.89 11.56
C VAL A 44 -4.53 -40.22 12.08
N LEU A 45 -4.68 -41.26 12.91
CA LEU A 45 -5.97 -41.62 13.53
C LEU A 45 -6.19 -40.98 14.91
N GLY A 46 -5.14 -40.50 15.59
CA GLY A 46 -5.22 -39.83 16.90
C GLY A 46 -5.32 -38.30 16.86
N GLY A 47 -5.06 -37.68 15.70
CA GLY A 47 -5.12 -36.23 15.52
C GLY A 47 -6.54 -35.65 15.44
N VAL A 48 -7.52 -36.45 14.99
CA VAL A 48 -8.91 -35.97 14.82
C VAL A 48 -9.65 -35.86 16.15
N THR A 49 -9.32 -36.71 17.13
CA THR A 49 -9.94 -36.70 18.48
C THR A 49 -9.30 -35.69 19.44
N SER A 50 -8.01 -35.38 19.29
CA SER A 50 -7.30 -34.41 20.15
C SER A 50 -7.57 -32.96 19.79
N VAL A 51 -7.79 -32.64 18.51
CA VAL A 51 -8.18 -31.29 18.06
C VAL A 51 -9.59 -30.93 18.51
N ALA A 52 -10.53 -31.88 18.47
CA ALA A 52 -11.89 -31.66 18.97
C ALA A 52 -11.91 -31.44 20.50
N GLY A 53 -11.11 -32.18 21.26
CA GLY A 53 -10.99 -32.00 22.72
C GLY A 53 -10.44 -30.62 23.13
N ASN A 54 -9.35 -30.18 22.49
CA ASN A 54 -8.74 -28.87 22.76
C ASN A 54 -9.62 -27.67 22.34
N LEU A 55 -10.43 -27.82 21.27
CA LEU A 55 -11.37 -26.79 20.84
C LEU A 55 -12.51 -26.59 21.85
N VAL A 56 -13.05 -27.67 22.41
CA VAL A 56 -14.13 -27.61 23.41
C VAL A 56 -13.63 -27.03 24.75
N ASP A 57 -12.42 -27.39 25.18
CA ASP A 57 -11.81 -26.84 26.40
C ASP A 57 -11.47 -25.34 26.26
N THR A 58 -11.08 -24.88 25.05
CA THR A 58 -10.82 -23.46 24.78
C THR A 58 -12.11 -22.63 24.76
N ALA A 59 -13.19 -23.14 24.18
CA ALA A 59 -14.47 -22.44 24.09
C ALA A 59 -15.16 -22.29 25.46
N THR A 60 -15.11 -23.31 26.32
CA THR A 60 -15.67 -23.21 27.69
C THR A 60 -14.91 -22.22 28.56
N ALA A 61 -13.66 -21.87 28.23
CA ALA A 61 -12.85 -20.90 28.95
C ALA A 61 -13.38 -19.45 28.89
N PHE A 62 -14.36 -19.16 28.04
CA PHE A 62 -15.05 -17.86 27.95
C PHE A 62 -16.31 -17.77 28.84
N LEU A 63 -16.78 -18.91 29.38
CA LEU A 63 -17.93 -18.98 30.28
C LEU A 63 -17.55 -18.63 31.72
N SER A 64 -18.44 -18.86 32.69
CA SER A 64 -18.15 -18.70 34.13
C SER A 64 -17.73 -17.29 34.57
N ARG A 65 -18.44 -16.27 34.06
CA ARG A 65 -18.22 -14.84 34.35
C ARG A 65 -16.91 -14.24 33.83
N ASN A 66 -16.31 -14.85 32.82
CA ASN A 66 -15.06 -14.36 32.22
C ASN A 66 -15.23 -13.22 31.21
N VAL A 67 -16.39 -13.10 30.58
CA VAL A 67 -16.72 -12.01 29.66
C VAL A 67 -18.08 -11.44 30.03
N SER A 68 -18.15 -10.13 30.25
CA SER A 68 -19.40 -9.43 30.55
C SER A 68 -19.75 -8.37 29.52
N LEU A 69 -21.05 -8.22 29.26
CA LEU A 69 -21.62 -7.17 28.42
C LEU A 69 -22.68 -6.38 29.20
N GLN A 70 -22.80 -5.09 28.88
CA GLN A 70 -23.87 -4.22 29.38
C GLN A 70 -24.47 -3.44 28.21
N LEU A 71 -25.75 -3.66 27.92
CA LEU A 71 -26.46 -2.90 26.89
C LEU A 71 -26.59 -1.43 27.28
N ILE A 72 -26.61 -0.55 26.28
CA ILE A 72 -26.80 0.89 26.43
C ILE A 72 -27.97 1.31 25.55
N SER A 73 -28.95 1.97 26.16
CA SER A 73 -30.14 2.43 25.47
C SER A 73 -29.86 3.62 24.55
N ALA A 74 -30.41 3.58 23.34
CA ALA A 74 -30.42 4.67 22.37
C ALA A 74 -31.67 5.57 22.51
N THR A 75 -32.68 5.16 23.27
CA THR A 75 -33.96 5.89 23.37
C THR A 75 -34.36 6.31 24.77
N GLN A 76 -33.67 5.85 25.80
CA GLN A 76 -33.94 6.21 27.20
C GLN A 76 -32.67 6.69 27.89
N THR A 77 -32.81 7.76 28.66
CA THR A 77 -31.69 8.38 29.38
C THR A 77 -31.68 8.05 30.87
N ASP A 78 -30.50 8.11 31.46
CA ASP A 78 -30.28 8.25 32.89
C ASP A 78 -30.48 9.72 33.34
N ALA A 79 -30.24 9.98 34.62
CA ALA A 79 -30.38 11.33 35.21
C ALA A 79 -29.39 12.36 34.62
N ASN A 80 -28.32 11.92 33.94
CA ASN A 80 -27.31 12.78 33.33
C ASN A 80 -27.53 12.96 31.82
N GLY A 81 -28.64 12.45 31.28
CA GLY A 81 -28.94 12.51 29.85
C GLY A 81 -28.19 11.49 28.99
N LYS A 82 -27.40 10.58 29.58
CA LYS A 82 -26.74 9.48 28.84
C LYS A 82 -27.70 8.30 28.69
N GLY A 83 -27.54 7.50 27.65
CA GLY A 83 -28.25 6.23 27.49
C GLY A 83 -28.16 5.35 28.72
N LYS A 84 -29.33 4.87 29.21
CA LYS A 84 -29.40 3.95 30.36
C LYS A 84 -28.50 2.74 30.11
N VAL A 85 -27.71 2.40 31.12
CA VAL A 85 -26.83 1.22 31.09
C VAL A 85 -27.51 0.06 31.80
N GLY A 86 -27.60 -1.07 31.11
CA GLY A 86 -28.20 -2.30 31.63
C GLY A 86 -27.32 -3.01 32.67
N LYS A 87 -27.86 -4.10 33.22
CA LYS A 87 -27.12 -4.95 34.16
C LYS A 87 -25.95 -5.65 33.47
N GLU A 88 -24.88 -5.85 34.23
CA GLU A 88 -23.74 -6.65 33.80
C GLU A 88 -24.17 -8.11 33.61
N THR A 89 -24.07 -8.60 32.37
CA THR A 89 -24.56 -9.91 31.93
C THR A 89 -23.39 -10.68 31.34
N TYR A 90 -23.31 -11.99 31.58
CA TYR A 90 -22.17 -12.81 31.17
C TYR A 90 -22.57 -13.83 30.10
N LEU A 91 -21.60 -14.31 29.32
CA LEU A 91 -21.81 -15.40 28.38
C LEU A 91 -22.32 -16.66 29.12
N GLU A 92 -23.39 -17.27 28.61
CA GLU A 92 -24.08 -18.40 29.27
C GLU A 92 -23.68 -19.75 28.68
N SER A 93 -23.75 -19.90 27.36
CA SER A 93 -23.45 -21.18 26.70
C SER A 93 -22.70 -20.98 25.39
N HIS A 94 -21.78 -21.90 25.09
CA HIS A 94 -21.27 -22.05 23.72
C HIS A 94 -22.40 -22.58 22.83
N LEU A 95 -22.50 -22.04 21.61
CA LEU A 95 -23.49 -22.44 20.62
C LEU A 95 -22.84 -23.39 19.61
N PRO A 96 -23.56 -24.41 19.13
CA PRO A 96 -23.06 -25.27 18.06
C PRO A 96 -22.72 -24.42 16.84
N THR A 97 -21.69 -24.85 16.08
CA THR A 97 -21.20 -24.13 14.90
C THR A 97 -22.37 -23.81 13.96
N LEU A 98 -22.71 -22.53 13.84
CA LEU A 98 -23.73 -22.09 12.91
C LEU A 98 -23.18 -22.20 11.48
N PRO A 99 -23.98 -22.59 10.48
CA PRO A 99 -23.53 -22.73 9.09
C PRO A 99 -22.91 -21.45 8.50
N THR A 100 -23.17 -20.30 9.11
CA THR A 100 -22.75 -18.97 8.67
C THR A 100 -21.52 -18.43 9.40
N LEU A 101 -20.93 -19.17 10.35
CA LEU A 101 -19.72 -18.72 11.04
C LEU A 101 -18.50 -18.82 10.12
N GLY A 102 -17.68 -17.77 10.13
CA GLY A 102 -16.38 -17.80 9.47
C GLY A 102 -15.47 -18.86 10.09
N ALA A 103 -14.44 -19.26 9.36
CA ALA A 103 -13.42 -20.18 9.89
C ALA A 103 -12.96 -19.69 11.27
N ARG A 104 -12.83 -20.62 12.22
CA ARG A 104 -12.23 -20.36 13.54
C ARG A 104 -13.01 -19.39 14.47
N GLN A 105 -14.27 -19.10 14.15
CA GLN A 105 -15.16 -18.31 15.00
C GLN A 105 -15.98 -19.19 15.94
N ASP A 106 -16.10 -18.75 17.19
CA ASP A 106 -16.97 -19.33 18.19
C ASP A 106 -18.17 -18.42 18.47
N ALA A 107 -19.35 -19.03 18.64
CA ALA A 107 -20.58 -18.33 18.99
C ALA A 107 -21.01 -18.66 20.42
N PHE A 108 -21.47 -17.65 21.15
CA PHE A 108 -21.93 -17.77 22.52
C PHE A 108 -23.29 -17.12 22.71
N SER A 109 -24.14 -17.76 23.51
CA SER A 109 -25.41 -17.17 23.95
C SER A 109 -25.20 -16.25 25.15
N ILE A 110 -26.01 -15.21 25.21
CA ILE A 110 -26.12 -14.30 26.35
C ILE A 110 -27.58 -13.85 26.48
N PHE A 111 -28.10 -13.72 27.70
CA PHE A 111 -29.48 -13.31 27.92
C PHE A 111 -29.56 -12.09 28.82
N PHE A 112 -29.89 -10.94 28.24
CA PHE A 112 -30.00 -9.68 28.96
C PHE A 112 -31.37 -9.57 29.61
N GLU A 113 -31.39 -9.18 30.89
CA GLU A 113 -32.63 -8.71 31.51
C GLU A 113 -33.09 -7.45 30.79
N TYR A 114 -34.34 -7.45 30.33
CA TYR A 114 -34.94 -6.36 29.60
C TYR A 114 -36.31 -6.03 30.17
N ASP A 115 -36.52 -4.74 30.38
CA ASP A 115 -37.82 -4.18 30.68
C ASP A 115 -38.13 -3.07 29.67
N ALA A 116 -39.42 -2.83 29.42
CA ALA A 116 -39.84 -1.83 28.43
C ALA A 116 -39.36 -0.41 28.75
N SER A 117 -39.02 -0.11 30.01
CA SER A 117 -38.49 1.20 30.43
C SER A 117 -36.99 1.37 30.10
N PHE A 118 -36.31 0.30 29.68
CA PHE A 118 -34.93 0.36 29.16
C PHE A 118 -34.88 1.01 27.77
N GLY A 119 -35.89 0.83 26.93
CA GLY A 119 -35.89 1.31 25.54
C GLY A 119 -35.01 0.47 24.62
N ILE A 120 -34.66 1.00 23.44
CA ILE A 120 -34.01 0.23 22.38
C ILE A 120 -32.48 0.26 22.59
N PRO A 121 -31.78 -0.89 22.62
CA PRO A 121 -30.32 -0.91 22.68
C PRO A 121 -29.68 -0.32 21.41
N GLY A 122 -28.69 0.55 21.55
CA GLY A 122 -27.88 1.05 20.42
C GLY A 122 -26.38 1.07 20.65
N ALA A 123 -25.93 0.67 21.84
CA ALA A 123 -24.53 0.40 22.12
C ALA A 123 -24.41 -0.68 23.21
N PHE A 124 -23.20 -1.18 23.45
CA PHE A 124 -22.90 -1.98 24.63
C PHE A 124 -21.47 -1.76 25.12
N TYR A 125 -21.27 -1.92 26.43
CA TYR A 125 -19.94 -2.11 27.01
C TYR A 125 -19.57 -3.59 27.04
N ILE A 126 -18.28 -3.90 26.92
CA ILE A 126 -17.73 -5.23 27.15
C ILE A 126 -16.51 -5.19 28.07
N LYS A 127 -16.39 -6.20 28.94
CA LYS A 127 -15.19 -6.46 29.75
C LYS A 127 -14.73 -7.89 29.60
N ASN A 128 -13.44 -8.05 29.41
CA ASN A 128 -12.74 -9.33 29.47
C ASN A 128 -12.02 -9.44 30.82
N PHE A 129 -12.40 -10.43 31.64
CA PHE A 129 -11.77 -10.73 32.93
C PHE A 129 -10.65 -11.77 32.81
N LYS A 130 -10.46 -12.39 31.64
CA LYS A 130 -9.37 -13.33 31.37
C LYS A 130 -8.05 -12.59 31.22
N THR A 131 -6.95 -13.29 31.46
CA THR A 131 -5.60 -12.79 31.21
C THR A 131 -5.37 -12.55 29.72
N ASP A 132 -5.76 -13.50 28.88
CA ASP A 132 -5.58 -13.43 27.44
C ASP A 132 -6.66 -12.58 26.77
N GLU A 133 -6.27 -11.85 25.75
CA GLU A 133 -7.17 -11.15 24.85
C GLU A 133 -7.92 -12.10 23.90
N PHE A 134 -9.01 -11.61 23.32
CA PHE A 134 -9.73 -12.29 22.24
C PHE A 134 -10.19 -11.27 21.20
N TYR A 135 -10.47 -11.71 19.98
CA TYR A 135 -10.98 -10.85 18.93
C TYR A 135 -12.51 -10.95 18.88
N LEU A 136 -13.20 -9.85 19.16
CA LEU A 136 -14.66 -9.77 19.08
C LEU A 136 -15.08 -9.46 17.65
N VAL A 137 -15.85 -10.34 17.03
CA VAL A 137 -16.32 -10.20 15.65
C VAL A 137 -17.64 -9.43 15.63
N SER A 138 -18.64 -9.90 16.36
CA SER A 138 -19.96 -9.26 16.38
C SER A 138 -20.79 -9.61 17.61
N VAL A 139 -21.82 -8.80 17.85
CA VAL A 139 -22.93 -9.13 18.75
C VAL A 139 -24.24 -8.94 17.97
N THR A 140 -25.16 -9.89 18.08
CA THR A 140 -26.50 -9.79 17.48
C THR A 140 -27.55 -9.98 18.56
N LEU A 141 -28.51 -9.07 18.65
CA LEU A 141 -29.66 -9.18 19.55
C LEU A 141 -30.89 -9.57 18.75
N GLU A 142 -31.54 -10.65 19.14
CA GLU A 142 -32.70 -11.20 18.46
C GLU A 142 -34.01 -10.72 19.11
N ASP A 143 -35.06 -10.57 18.29
CA ASP A 143 -36.44 -10.33 18.72
C ASP A 143 -36.64 -9.12 19.66
N ILE A 144 -35.96 -8.00 19.39
CA ILE A 144 -36.18 -6.76 20.14
C ILE A 144 -37.63 -6.28 19.90
N PRO A 145 -38.44 -6.08 20.98
CA PRO A 145 -39.83 -5.69 20.82
C PRO A 145 -40.01 -4.42 19.98
N ASN A 146 -40.88 -4.51 18.97
CA ASN A 146 -41.20 -3.42 18.03
C ASN A 146 -39.99 -2.89 17.22
N HIS A 147 -38.89 -3.66 17.14
CA HIS A 147 -37.69 -3.27 16.39
C HIS A 147 -37.12 -4.42 15.54
N GLY A 148 -37.14 -5.66 16.03
CA GLY A 148 -36.55 -6.82 15.35
C GLY A 148 -35.09 -7.05 15.74
N THR A 149 -34.28 -7.51 14.80
CA THR A 149 -32.87 -7.86 15.06
C THR A 149 -31.97 -6.62 15.08
N ILE A 150 -31.05 -6.55 16.03
CA ILE A 150 -30.05 -5.49 16.13
C ILE A 150 -28.65 -6.09 15.96
N HIS A 151 -27.84 -5.50 15.07
CA HIS A 151 -26.50 -5.97 14.77
C HIS A 151 -25.43 -4.97 15.23
N PHE A 152 -24.38 -5.51 15.85
CA PHE A 152 -23.17 -4.79 16.22
C PHE A 152 -21.99 -5.43 15.52
N VAL A 153 -21.43 -4.73 14.54
CA VAL A 153 -20.16 -5.13 13.89
C VAL A 153 -19.03 -4.59 14.73
N CYS A 154 -18.20 -5.49 15.28
CA CYS A 154 -17.21 -5.12 16.30
C CYS A 154 -15.78 -5.17 15.74
N ASN A 155 -15.39 -6.30 15.15
CA ASN A 155 -14.07 -6.53 14.53
C ASN A 155 -12.91 -5.88 15.30
N SER A 156 -12.76 -6.22 16.59
CA SER A 156 -11.77 -5.58 17.46
C SER A 156 -11.27 -6.48 18.59
N TRP A 157 -10.03 -6.27 18.98
CA TRP A 157 -9.39 -6.98 20.08
C TRP A 157 -9.82 -6.49 21.45
N ILE A 158 -10.20 -7.42 22.32
CA ILE A 158 -10.61 -7.16 23.70
C ILE A 158 -9.57 -7.71 24.68
N TYR A 159 -8.71 -6.82 25.17
CA TYR A 159 -7.75 -7.12 26.23
C TYR A 159 -8.43 -7.20 27.59
N ASN A 160 -7.69 -7.71 28.58
CA ASN A 160 -8.12 -7.66 29.97
C ASN A 160 -8.59 -6.24 30.34
N PHE A 161 -9.72 -6.14 31.04
CA PHE A 161 -10.34 -4.87 31.37
C PHE A 161 -9.42 -3.89 32.15
N ARG A 162 -8.41 -4.42 32.87
CA ARG A 162 -7.41 -3.62 33.60
C ARG A 162 -6.45 -2.86 32.68
N SER A 163 -6.35 -3.24 31.41
CA SER A 163 -5.56 -2.53 30.41
C SER A 163 -6.22 -1.24 29.93
N TYR A 164 -7.52 -1.05 30.21
CA TYR A 164 -8.29 0.09 29.70
C TYR A 164 -8.64 1.09 30.81
N GLN A 165 -8.51 2.38 30.50
CA GLN A 165 -8.97 3.45 31.40
C GLN A 165 -10.50 3.62 31.37
N LYS A 166 -11.12 3.41 30.19
CA LYS A 166 -12.56 3.40 29.97
C LYS A 166 -12.98 2.04 29.42
N ASN A 167 -14.17 1.55 29.77
CA ASN A 167 -14.68 0.29 29.23
C ASN A 167 -14.78 0.37 27.69
N ARG A 168 -14.51 -0.74 27.01
CA ARG A 168 -14.68 -0.85 25.55
C ARG A 168 -16.16 -0.75 25.21
N ILE A 169 -16.49 0.16 24.30
CA ILE A 169 -17.85 0.42 23.82
C ILE A 169 -17.95 0.04 22.34
N PHE A 170 -19.10 -0.50 21.95
CA PHE A 170 -19.43 -0.80 20.56
C PHE A 170 -20.83 -0.28 20.26
N PHE A 171 -21.02 0.24 19.04
CA PHE A 171 -22.28 0.82 18.60
C PHE A 171 -22.98 -0.09 17.60
N VAL A 172 -24.30 0.08 17.52
CA VAL A 172 -25.13 -0.56 16.49
C VAL A 172 -24.65 -0.16 15.09
N ASN A 173 -24.95 -1.00 14.10
CA ASN A 173 -24.56 -0.76 12.71
C ASN A 173 -25.36 0.36 11.99
N ASP A 174 -26.28 1.05 12.67
CA ASP A 174 -26.89 2.27 12.16
C ASP A 174 -25.86 3.34 11.74
N THR A 175 -26.30 4.28 10.90
CA THR A 175 -25.46 5.35 10.37
C THR A 175 -26.08 6.71 10.71
N TYR A 176 -25.32 7.56 11.39
CA TYR A 176 -25.78 8.87 11.82
C TYR A 176 -24.71 9.94 11.59
N LEU A 177 -25.14 11.07 11.02
CA LEU A 177 -24.44 12.34 11.21
C LEU A 177 -24.44 12.73 12.69
N PRO A 178 -23.52 13.59 13.16
CA PRO A 178 -23.55 14.08 14.54
C PRO A 178 -24.92 14.65 14.93
N SER A 179 -25.54 15.44 14.05
CA SER A 179 -26.87 16.05 14.24
C SER A 179 -28.03 15.05 14.29
N ALA A 180 -27.86 13.86 13.73
CA ALA A 180 -28.87 12.80 13.68
C ALA A 180 -28.63 11.69 14.70
N THR A 181 -27.56 11.77 15.49
CA THR A 181 -27.25 10.76 16.51
C THR A 181 -28.33 10.78 17.59
N PRO A 182 -28.90 9.63 17.99
CA PRO A 182 -29.87 9.59 19.08
C PRO A 182 -29.30 10.29 20.32
N ALA A 183 -30.07 11.23 20.90
CA ALA A 183 -29.60 12.07 22.01
C ALA A 183 -28.94 11.28 23.16
N PRO A 184 -29.45 10.10 23.58
CA PRO A 184 -28.81 9.29 24.63
C PRO A 184 -27.41 8.76 24.26
N LEU A 185 -27.06 8.70 22.97
CA LEU A 185 -25.77 8.20 22.48
C LEU A 185 -24.73 9.30 22.23
N LEU A 186 -25.13 10.57 22.17
CA LEU A 186 -24.23 11.69 21.81
C LEU A 186 -22.96 11.75 22.67
N LYS A 187 -23.12 11.66 23.99
CA LYS A 187 -21.97 11.70 24.92
C LYS A 187 -21.07 10.47 24.79
N TYR A 188 -21.61 9.29 24.50
CA TYR A 188 -20.81 8.09 24.27
C TYR A 188 -20.01 8.17 22.96
N ARG A 189 -20.62 8.74 21.91
CA ARG A 189 -19.97 9.01 20.62
C ARG A 189 -18.77 9.94 20.80
N GLU A 190 -18.93 11.02 21.53
CA GLU A 190 -17.85 11.98 21.83
C GLU A 190 -16.74 11.36 22.70
N GLU A 191 -17.10 10.68 23.79
CA GLU A 191 -16.16 10.06 24.73
C GLU A 191 -15.29 8.96 24.07
N GLU A 192 -15.82 8.24 23.07
CA GLU A 192 -15.02 7.27 22.30
C GLU A 192 -14.02 7.99 21.38
N LEU A 193 -14.44 9.05 20.69
CA LEU A 193 -13.52 9.84 19.86
C LEU A 193 -12.39 10.49 20.70
N GLU A 194 -12.68 10.94 21.92
CA GLU A 194 -11.64 11.38 22.87
C GLU A 194 -10.66 10.27 23.20
N THR A 195 -11.17 9.05 23.42
CA THR A 195 -10.36 7.87 23.74
C THR A 195 -9.43 7.52 22.57
N LEU A 196 -9.95 7.59 21.34
CA LEU A 196 -9.18 7.32 20.12
C LEU A 196 -8.12 8.39 19.84
N ARG A 197 -8.35 9.66 20.22
CA ARG A 197 -7.34 10.73 20.08
C ARG A 197 -6.21 10.63 21.10
N GLY A 198 -6.50 10.15 22.31
CA GLY A 198 -5.57 10.20 23.43
C GLY A 198 -5.19 11.64 23.82
N ASP A 199 -4.06 11.80 24.50
CA ASP A 199 -3.59 13.08 25.05
C ASP A 199 -2.29 13.62 24.41
N GLY A 200 -1.76 12.93 23.41
CA GLY A 200 -0.51 13.31 22.72
C GLY A 200 0.79 13.01 23.47
N THR A 201 0.72 12.34 24.63
CA THR A 201 1.88 12.05 25.48
C THR A 201 2.12 10.55 25.63
N GLY A 202 3.20 10.14 26.31
CA GLY A 202 3.49 8.74 26.66
C GLY A 202 3.93 7.82 25.52
N LYS A 203 4.54 6.68 25.90
CA LYS A 203 4.87 5.57 24.99
C LYS A 203 3.64 4.72 24.76
N ARG A 204 3.31 4.47 23.49
CA ARG A 204 2.18 3.61 23.11
C ARG A 204 2.40 2.15 23.52
N LYS A 205 1.31 1.48 23.87
CA LYS A 205 1.25 0.08 24.29
C LYS A 205 0.48 -0.74 23.28
N ASP A 206 0.71 -2.06 23.26
CA ASP A 206 0.12 -2.95 22.26
C ASP A 206 -1.42 -2.92 22.28
N TYR A 207 -2.03 -2.73 23.44
CA TYR A 207 -3.49 -2.65 23.61
C TYR A 207 -4.08 -1.25 23.37
N ASP A 208 -3.24 -0.23 23.14
CA ASP A 208 -3.71 1.12 22.86
C ASP A 208 -4.45 1.16 21.51
N ARG A 209 -5.50 1.98 21.45
CA ARG A 209 -6.25 2.32 20.23
C ARG A 209 -6.12 3.81 19.93
N ILE A 210 -4.96 4.38 20.25
CA ILE A 210 -4.71 5.82 20.20
C ILE A 210 -4.10 6.16 18.84
N TYR A 211 -4.76 7.05 18.11
CA TYR A 211 -4.37 7.59 16.82
C TYR A 211 -3.89 9.02 16.99
N ASP A 212 -2.63 9.27 16.65
CA ASP A 212 -2.03 10.61 16.71
C ASP A 212 -0.86 10.71 15.73
N TYR A 213 -0.41 11.94 15.45
CA TYR A 213 0.61 12.22 14.45
C TYR A 213 2.01 12.38 15.06
N ASP A 214 3.02 11.99 14.30
CA ASP A 214 4.40 12.39 14.52
C ASP A 214 5.13 12.45 13.16
N VAL A 215 6.30 13.09 13.13
CA VAL A 215 7.17 13.22 11.95
C VAL A 215 8.00 11.95 11.76
N TYR A 216 8.60 11.75 10.59
CA TYR A 216 9.52 10.63 10.35
C TYR A 216 10.90 10.94 10.97
N ASN A 217 10.97 10.82 12.29
CA ASN A 217 12.18 10.94 13.11
C ASN A 217 12.62 9.57 13.68
N ASP A 218 12.03 8.48 13.20
CA ASP A 218 12.24 7.10 13.65
C ASP A 218 12.95 6.23 12.60
N LEU A 219 13.44 6.83 11.51
CA LEU A 219 14.15 6.12 10.44
C LEU A 219 15.66 5.99 10.71
N GLY A 220 16.26 6.96 11.41
CA GLY A 220 17.70 6.99 11.70
C GLY A 220 18.08 6.16 12.94
N ASP A 221 19.37 5.82 13.04
CA ASP A 221 19.99 5.33 14.28
C ASP A 221 21.20 6.20 14.67
N PRO A 222 20.99 7.44 15.16
CA PRO A 222 22.06 8.34 15.60
C PRO A 222 22.94 7.76 16.71
N ASP A 223 22.37 6.97 17.64
CA ASP A 223 23.13 6.35 18.73
C ASP A 223 24.09 5.26 18.20
N GLY A 224 23.70 4.56 17.12
CA GLY A 224 24.53 3.65 16.34
C GLY A 224 25.40 4.30 15.27
N GLY A 225 25.43 5.64 15.18
CA GLY A 225 26.25 6.38 14.21
C GLY A 225 25.70 6.44 12.79
N ASN A 226 24.40 6.14 12.60
CA ASN A 226 23.72 6.15 11.30
C ASN A 226 22.52 7.12 11.28
N PRO A 227 22.73 8.44 11.51
CA PRO A 227 21.64 9.43 11.59
C PRO A 227 20.98 9.68 10.22
N ARG A 228 19.72 10.09 10.23
CA ARG A 228 18.96 10.54 9.05
C ARG A 228 18.30 11.89 9.33
N PRO A 229 18.06 12.72 8.31
CA PRO A 229 17.26 13.93 8.49
C PRO A 229 15.84 13.57 8.94
N ILE A 230 15.28 14.40 9.81
CA ILE A 230 13.86 14.29 10.18
C ILE A 230 13.02 14.81 9.01
N LEU A 231 12.06 14.00 8.57
CA LEU A 231 11.15 14.37 7.49
C LEU A 231 9.79 14.73 8.07
N GLY A 232 9.33 15.94 7.76
CA GLY A 232 8.12 16.53 8.30
C GLY A 232 8.42 17.60 9.35
N GLY A 233 7.60 18.66 9.38
CA GLY A 233 7.71 19.75 10.36
C GLY A 233 8.75 20.81 10.02
N SER A 234 9.28 20.81 8.80
CA SER A 234 10.21 21.84 8.30
C SER A 234 9.94 22.16 6.82
N SER A 235 10.33 23.36 6.38
CA SER A 235 10.28 23.76 4.96
C SER A 235 11.38 23.11 4.12
N ILE A 236 12.48 22.70 4.75
CA ILE A 236 13.60 22.03 4.08
C ILE A 236 13.17 20.61 3.69
N TYR A 237 12.61 19.87 4.64
CA TYR A 237 12.13 18.50 4.48
C TYR A 237 10.64 18.38 4.86
N PRO A 238 9.71 18.95 4.07
CA PRO A 238 8.29 18.77 4.32
C PRO A 238 7.89 17.32 4.04
N TYR A 239 6.96 16.77 4.82
CA TYR A 239 6.52 15.38 4.63
C TYR A 239 5.14 15.13 5.25
N PRO A 240 4.36 14.15 4.74
CA PRO A 240 3.19 13.63 5.45
C PRO A 240 3.56 13.16 6.87
N ARG A 241 2.61 13.23 7.80
CA ARG A 241 2.78 12.66 9.15
C ARG A 241 2.48 11.16 9.16
N ARG A 242 3.07 10.47 10.13
CA ARG A 242 2.86 9.05 10.42
C ARG A 242 2.20 8.86 11.79
N VAL A 243 1.81 7.63 12.11
CA VAL A 243 1.31 7.28 13.45
C VAL A 243 2.38 7.51 14.52
N ARG A 244 2.02 8.26 15.56
CA ARG A 244 2.86 8.50 16.74
C ARG A 244 3.04 7.22 17.56
N THR A 245 4.30 6.88 17.84
CA THR A 245 4.68 5.70 18.64
C THR A 245 5.14 6.09 20.05
N GLY A 246 5.77 7.27 20.20
CA GLY A 246 6.13 7.83 21.49
C GLY A 246 7.21 7.06 22.25
N ARG A 247 8.07 6.31 21.55
CA ARG A 247 9.27 5.70 22.16
C ARG A 247 10.22 6.80 22.64
N GLU A 248 11.18 6.39 23.45
CA GLU A 248 12.18 7.30 24.00
C GLU A 248 13.01 7.97 22.89
N ARG A 249 13.53 9.17 23.19
CA ARG A 249 14.45 9.89 22.29
C ARG A 249 15.85 9.29 22.33
N THR A 250 16.58 9.37 21.23
CA THR A 250 17.98 8.92 21.18
C THR A 250 18.87 9.80 22.06
N ARG A 251 20.02 9.27 22.49
CA ARG A 251 20.95 10.01 23.37
C ARG A 251 21.75 11.05 22.59
N THR A 252 22.17 10.74 21.37
CA THR A 252 22.99 11.65 20.54
C THR A 252 22.18 12.68 19.75
N ASP A 253 20.91 12.40 19.45
CA ASP A 253 19.98 13.36 18.84
C ASP A 253 18.59 13.30 19.52
N PRO A 254 18.30 14.24 20.45
CA PRO A 254 17.02 14.27 21.16
C PRO A 254 15.78 14.49 20.28
N ASN A 255 15.94 14.87 19.00
CA ASN A 255 14.84 15.02 18.07
C ASN A 255 14.48 13.69 17.37
N SER A 256 15.40 12.72 17.39
CA SER A 256 15.18 11.37 16.85
C SER A 256 14.56 10.44 17.88
N GLU A 257 13.65 9.58 17.43
CA GLU A 257 13.04 8.52 18.23
C GLU A 257 13.92 7.25 18.19
N LYS A 258 14.08 6.56 19.31
CA LYS A 258 14.90 5.34 19.38
C LYS A 258 14.34 4.24 18.46
N PRO A 259 15.23 3.49 17.78
CA PRO A 259 14.85 2.25 17.09
C PRO A 259 14.16 1.26 18.03
N GLY A 260 13.20 0.51 17.51
CA GLY A 260 12.47 -0.49 18.27
C GLY A 260 11.23 -0.99 17.53
N GLU A 261 10.40 -1.77 18.23
CA GLU A 261 9.13 -2.22 17.66
C GLU A 261 8.19 -1.04 17.39
N MET A 262 7.54 -1.10 16.23
CA MET A 262 6.64 -0.06 15.76
C MET A 262 5.24 -0.33 16.32
N TYR A 263 4.77 0.58 17.17
CA TYR A 263 3.38 0.57 17.58
C TYR A 263 2.47 0.93 16.40
N VAL A 264 1.34 0.25 16.35
CA VAL A 264 0.15 0.62 15.59
C VAL A 264 -1.07 0.48 16.49
N PRO A 265 -2.12 1.30 16.33
CA PRO A 265 -3.38 1.12 17.05
C PRO A 265 -3.85 -0.32 16.90
N ARG A 266 -4.28 -0.94 18.00
CA ARG A 266 -4.36 -2.40 18.09
C ARG A 266 -5.15 -3.08 16.97
N ASP A 267 -6.23 -2.46 16.54
CA ASP A 267 -7.15 -2.99 15.53
C ASP A 267 -6.66 -2.76 14.09
N GLU A 268 -5.62 -1.93 13.88
CA GLU A 268 -4.96 -1.72 12.59
C GLU A 268 -3.89 -2.78 12.31
N ASN A 269 -3.45 -3.52 13.33
CA ASN A 269 -2.50 -4.60 13.13
C ASN A 269 -3.13 -5.71 12.30
N PHE A 270 -2.38 -6.23 11.32
CA PHE A 270 -2.80 -7.23 10.34
C PHE A 270 -3.62 -8.33 11.02
N GLY A 271 -4.74 -8.67 10.37
CA GLY A 271 -5.47 -9.89 10.67
C GLY A 271 -4.56 -11.12 10.60
N HIS A 272 -4.97 -12.19 11.28
CA HIS A 272 -4.13 -13.37 11.49
C HIS A 272 -3.85 -14.16 10.23
N LEU A 273 -4.79 -14.17 9.28
CA LEU A 273 -4.61 -14.82 7.99
C LEU A 273 -3.56 -14.06 7.19
N LYS A 274 -3.67 -12.74 6.99
CA LYS A 274 -2.58 -11.92 6.40
C LYS A 274 -1.23 -12.06 7.10
N SER A 275 -1.23 -12.09 8.43
CA SER A 275 0.00 -12.32 9.21
C SER A 275 0.56 -13.72 8.97
N SER A 276 -0.26 -14.77 8.89
CA SER A 276 0.16 -16.16 8.63
C SER A 276 0.49 -16.42 7.17
N ASP A 277 -0.13 -15.69 6.25
CA ASP A 277 -0.05 -15.93 4.82
C ASP A 277 1.33 -15.53 4.32
N PHE A 278 1.88 -14.37 4.73
CA PHE A 278 3.30 -14.04 4.52
C PHE A 278 3.74 -12.63 4.99
N LEU A 279 2.87 -11.62 5.11
CA LEU A 279 3.29 -10.21 5.06
C LEU A 279 4.13 -9.72 6.25
N THR A 280 3.59 -9.81 7.47
CA THR A 280 4.24 -9.31 8.69
C THR A 280 5.54 -10.05 8.99
N TYR A 281 5.49 -11.39 8.91
CA TYR A 281 6.67 -12.22 9.13
C TYR A 281 7.62 -12.19 7.94
N GLY A 282 7.14 -11.92 6.73
CA GLY A 282 7.93 -12.00 5.49
C GLY A 282 8.99 -10.92 5.44
N ILE A 283 8.60 -9.65 5.52
CA ILE A 283 9.55 -8.53 5.44
C ILE A 283 10.53 -8.57 6.62
N LYS A 284 10.02 -8.78 7.85
CA LYS A 284 10.85 -8.85 9.06
C LYS A 284 11.81 -10.05 9.02
N SER A 285 11.31 -11.24 8.72
CA SER A 285 12.14 -12.46 8.64
C SER A 285 13.12 -12.42 7.47
N LEU A 286 12.71 -11.88 6.32
CA LEU A 286 13.59 -11.64 5.18
C LEU A 286 14.76 -10.76 5.63
N SER A 287 14.46 -9.58 6.18
CA SER A 287 15.48 -8.61 6.62
C SER A 287 16.38 -9.13 7.74
N GLN A 288 15.82 -9.79 8.77
CA GLN A 288 16.55 -10.19 9.97
C GLN A 288 17.20 -11.57 9.89
N ASN A 289 16.64 -12.50 9.12
CA ASN A 289 17.07 -13.91 9.09
C ASN A 289 17.65 -14.33 7.73
N VAL A 290 17.05 -13.92 6.61
CA VAL A 290 17.42 -14.42 5.28
C VAL A 290 18.51 -13.59 4.61
N LEU A 291 18.37 -12.26 4.59
CA LEU A 291 19.34 -11.38 3.95
C LEU A 291 20.75 -11.48 4.56
N PRO A 292 20.92 -11.62 5.89
CA PRO A 292 22.23 -11.88 6.49
C PRO A 292 22.86 -13.19 6.02
N LEU A 293 22.05 -14.23 5.79
CA LEU A 293 22.53 -15.52 5.28
C LEU A 293 22.96 -15.42 3.81
N PHE A 294 22.19 -14.74 2.96
CA PHE A 294 22.62 -14.45 1.58
C PHE A 294 23.92 -13.65 1.55
N LYS A 295 24.04 -12.66 2.43
CA LYS A 295 25.26 -11.87 2.59
C LYS A 295 26.44 -12.76 2.97
N SER A 296 26.25 -13.66 3.94
CA SER A 296 27.30 -14.57 4.39
C SER A 296 27.73 -15.55 3.30
N VAL A 297 26.79 -16.12 2.54
CA VAL A 297 27.08 -17.02 1.42
C VAL A 297 27.94 -16.35 0.34
N ILE A 298 27.65 -15.07 0.05
CA ILE A 298 28.33 -14.33 -1.02
C ILE A 298 29.68 -13.76 -0.54
N PHE A 299 29.72 -13.12 0.63
CA PHE A 299 30.88 -12.32 1.05
C PHE A 299 31.77 -12.99 2.10
N ASP A 300 31.20 -13.80 3.00
CA ASP A 300 31.97 -14.42 4.09
C ASP A 300 32.50 -15.80 3.66
N LEU A 301 31.62 -16.64 3.12
CA LEU A 301 31.95 -17.98 2.66
C LEU A 301 32.52 -18.01 1.24
N ASN A 302 32.32 -16.95 0.45
CA ASN A 302 32.66 -16.87 -0.97
C ASN A 302 32.15 -18.09 -1.77
N PHE A 303 30.98 -18.60 -1.40
CA PHE A 303 30.40 -19.79 -2.04
C PHE A 303 29.93 -19.50 -3.47
N THR A 304 29.50 -18.27 -3.73
CA THR A 304 29.16 -17.78 -5.07
C THR A 304 29.61 -16.33 -5.25
N PRO A 305 30.10 -15.92 -6.43
CA PRO A 305 30.48 -14.53 -6.69
C PRO A 305 29.31 -13.55 -6.53
N ASN A 306 29.59 -12.29 -6.18
CA ASN A 306 28.58 -11.22 -6.14
C ASN A 306 28.22 -10.64 -7.52
N GLU A 307 28.81 -11.17 -8.59
CA GLU A 307 28.52 -10.75 -9.96
C GLU A 307 27.80 -11.87 -10.70
N PHE A 308 26.99 -11.48 -11.68
CA PHE A 308 26.55 -12.38 -12.75
C PHE A 308 27.53 -12.27 -13.91
N ASP A 309 27.85 -13.39 -14.55
CA ASP A 309 28.72 -13.43 -15.72
C ASP A 309 27.96 -13.45 -17.06
N SER A 310 26.67 -13.79 -17.05
CA SER A 310 25.82 -13.79 -18.25
C SER A 310 24.33 -13.57 -17.91
N PHE A 311 23.54 -13.22 -18.93
CA PHE A 311 22.08 -13.13 -18.76
C PHE A 311 21.44 -14.49 -18.46
N ASP A 312 22.08 -15.61 -18.84
CA ASP A 312 21.62 -16.95 -18.48
C ASP A 312 21.75 -17.23 -16.98
N GLU A 313 22.76 -16.68 -16.30
CA GLU A 313 22.87 -16.84 -14.85
C GLU A 313 21.74 -16.12 -14.10
N VAL A 314 21.31 -14.96 -14.61
CA VAL A 314 20.13 -14.26 -14.07
C VAL A 314 18.87 -15.10 -14.29
N ARG A 315 18.69 -15.66 -15.49
CA ARG A 315 17.58 -16.59 -15.77
C ARG A 315 17.64 -17.86 -14.90
N GLY A 316 18.85 -18.30 -14.55
CA GLY A 316 19.10 -19.43 -13.66
C GLY A 316 18.36 -19.33 -12.32
N LEU A 317 18.13 -18.12 -11.82
CA LEU A 317 17.37 -17.88 -10.58
C LEU A 317 15.94 -18.45 -10.59
N TYR A 318 15.32 -18.58 -11.78
CA TYR A 318 13.93 -19.03 -11.94
C TYR A 318 13.80 -20.40 -12.60
N GLU A 319 14.87 -20.93 -13.20
CA GLU A 319 14.87 -22.22 -13.92
C GLU A 319 15.58 -23.32 -13.12
N GLY A 320 16.73 -23.02 -12.53
CA GLY A 320 17.55 -23.95 -11.73
C GLY A 320 17.75 -23.52 -10.27
N GLY A 321 17.31 -22.31 -9.93
CA GLY A 321 17.43 -21.70 -8.60
C GLY A 321 18.86 -21.40 -8.15
N ILE A 322 18.96 -20.92 -6.92
CA ILE A 322 20.20 -20.57 -6.24
C ILE A 322 20.63 -21.77 -5.41
N LYS A 323 21.82 -22.30 -5.70
CA LYS A 323 22.45 -23.30 -4.85
C LYS A 323 22.96 -22.64 -3.58
N LEU A 324 22.59 -23.18 -2.44
CA LEU A 324 23.07 -22.72 -1.13
C LEU A 324 23.74 -23.87 -0.37
N PRO A 325 24.71 -23.59 0.52
CA PRO A 325 25.21 -24.57 1.47
C PRO A 325 24.06 -25.17 2.30
N THR A 326 24.07 -26.48 2.53
CA THR A 326 22.99 -27.19 3.24
C THR A 326 22.71 -26.63 4.64
N ASN A 327 23.75 -26.15 5.35
CA ASN A 327 23.62 -25.51 6.67
C ASN A 327 22.97 -24.12 6.62
N VAL A 328 23.04 -23.43 5.47
CA VAL A 328 22.35 -22.15 5.25
C VAL A 328 20.90 -22.44 4.87
N LEU A 329 20.68 -23.38 3.95
CA LEU A 329 19.33 -23.77 3.55
C LEU A 329 18.51 -24.29 4.73
N SER A 330 19.10 -25.06 5.64
CA SER A 330 18.40 -25.57 6.83
C SER A 330 17.96 -24.49 7.82
N GLN A 331 18.57 -23.30 7.79
CA GLN A 331 18.14 -22.14 8.57
C GLN A 331 17.03 -21.35 7.87
N ILE A 332 16.97 -21.43 6.55
CA ILE A 332 16.02 -20.71 5.70
C ILE A 332 14.71 -21.51 5.57
N SER A 333 14.77 -22.79 5.18
CA SER A 333 13.61 -23.65 4.87
C SER A 333 12.51 -23.74 5.94
N PRO A 334 12.80 -23.66 7.26
CA PRO A 334 11.76 -23.69 8.29
C PRO A 334 10.93 -22.40 8.39
N LEU A 335 11.37 -21.29 7.78
CA LEU A 335 10.69 -20.01 7.88
C LEU A 335 9.36 -20.05 7.09
N PRO A 336 8.19 -19.84 7.75
CA PRO A 336 6.87 -20.07 7.15
C PRO A 336 6.65 -19.39 5.80
N VAL A 337 7.14 -18.15 5.68
CA VAL A 337 6.94 -17.30 4.51
C VAL A 337 7.73 -17.75 3.28
N LEU A 338 8.81 -18.52 3.47
CA LEU A 338 9.74 -18.80 2.37
C LEU A 338 9.28 -19.90 1.43
N LYS A 339 8.36 -20.77 1.86
CA LYS A 339 7.70 -21.73 0.97
C LYS A 339 6.87 -21.05 -0.11
N GLU A 340 6.41 -19.83 0.17
CA GLU A 340 5.61 -19.02 -0.75
C GLU A 340 6.48 -18.23 -1.75
N ILE A 341 7.65 -17.73 -1.30
CA ILE A 341 8.61 -16.99 -2.15
C ILE A 341 9.45 -17.91 -3.03
N PHE A 342 9.93 -19.03 -2.45
CA PHE A 342 10.87 -19.94 -3.08
C PHE A 342 10.28 -21.33 -3.24
N ARG A 343 10.40 -21.89 -4.45
CA ARG A 343 10.31 -23.34 -4.64
C ARG A 343 11.61 -23.97 -4.16
N THR A 344 11.51 -25.10 -3.47
CA THR A 344 12.66 -25.89 -3.04
C THR A 344 12.46 -27.36 -3.42
N ASP A 345 13.54 -28.02 -3.82
CA ASP A 345 13.60 -29.47 -4.05
C ASP A 345 13.74 -30.27 -2.74
N GLY A 346 13.86 -29.57 -1.61
CA GLY A 346 14.07 -30.17 -0.29
C GLY A 346 15.52 -30.54 0.02
N GLU A 347 16.48 -30.29 -0.90
CA GLU A 347 17.89 -30.64 -0.72
C GLU A 347 18.82 -29.42 -0.69
N ASN A 348 18.93 -28.63 -1.77
CA ASN A 348 19.97 -27.58 -1.88
C ASN A 348 19.58 -26.31 -2.69
N VAL A 349 18.34 -26.20 -3.20
CA VAL A 349 17.96 -25.12 -4.14
C VAL A 349 16.85 -24.21 -3.58
N LEU A 350 17.02 -22.89 -3.75
CA LEU A 350 15.96 -21.88 -3.65
C LEU A 350 15.67 -21.28 -5.03
N GLN A 351 14.46 -21.47 -5.54
CA GLN A 351 14.07 -21.03 -6.88
C GLN A 351 12.94 -20.02 -6.83
N PHE A 352 13.16 -18.86 -7.47
CA PHE A 352 12.14 -17.83 -7.61
C PHE A 352 11.09 -18.20 -8.69
N PRO A 353 9.83 -17.76 -8.59
CA PRO A 353 8.85 -17.97 -9.64
C PRO A 353 9.22 -17.18 -10.92
N PRO A 354 9.03 -17.73 -12.14
CA PRO A 354 9.30 -16.98 -13.36
C PRO A 354 8.49 -15.67 -13.45
N PRO A 355 9.14 -14.49 -13.59
CA PRO A 355 8.47 -13.21 -13.76
C PRO A 355 7.61 -13.17 -15.02
N HIS A 356 6.49 -12.46 -14.98
CA HIS A 356 5.52 -12.42 -16.07
C HIS A 356 6.13 -11.90 -17.38
N VAL A 357 6.97 -10.87 -17.30
CA VAL A 357 7.61 -10.22 -18.45
C VAL A 357 8.49 -11.16 -19.30
N ILE A 358 8.96 -12.28 -18.73
CA ILE A 358 9.77 -13.29 -19.45
C ILE A 358 9.08 -14.63 -19.68
N LYS A 359 7.79 -14.78 -19.32
CA LYS A 359 7.07 -16.05 -19.47
C LYS A 359 6.94 -16.50 -20.93
N VAL A 360 6.80 -15.55 -21.86
CA VAL A 360 6.64 -15.84 -23.28
C VAL A 360 7.94 -15.58 -24.07
N SER A 361 8.59 -14.44 -23.85
CA SER A 361 9.85 -14.08 -24.51
C SER A 361 10.92 -13.69 -23.50
N LYS A 362 12.06 -14.39 -23.54
CA LYS A 362 13.21 -14.14 -22.64
C LYS A 362 14.04 -12.90 -23.00
N SER A 363 13.77 -12.27 -24.15
CA SER A 363 14.54 -11.14 -24.68
C SER A 363 13.70 -9.91 -25.06
N ALA A 364 12.37 -10.01 -25.08
CA ALA A 364 11.49 -8.91 -25.50
C ALA A 364 11.63 -7.64 -24.63
N TRP A 365 11.99 -7.79 -23.35
CA TRP A 365 12.33 -6.69 -22.45
C TRP A 365 13.44 -5.76 -22.98
N MET A 366 14.32 -6.25 -23.86
CA MET A 366 15.42 -5.47 -24.44
C MET A 366 14.97 -4.55 -25.58
N THR A 367 13.77 -4.76 -26.12
CA THR A 367 13.27 -4.02 -27.28
C THR A 367 12.99 -2.57 -26.93
N ASP A 368 13.03 -1.69 -27.92
CA ASP A 368 12.66 -0.28 -27.75
C ASP A 368 11.14 -0.14 -27.58
N GLU A 369 10.39 -1.04 -28.21
CA GLU A 369 8.94 -1.17 -28.07
C GLU A 369 8.55 -1.44 -26.62
N GLU A 370 9.14 -2.44 -25.95
CA GLU A 370 8.79 -2.74 -24.56
C GLU A 370 9.24 -1.64 -23.61
N PHE A 371 10.45 -1.11 -23.79
CA PHE A 371 10.97 -0.01 -22.99
C PHE A 371 10.02 1.21 -22.99
N ALA A 372 9.47 1.58 -24.15
CA ALA A 372 8.50 2.67 -24.24
C ALA A 372 7.09 2.26 -23.77
N ARG A 373 6.66 1.03 -24.05
CA ARG A 373 5.33 0.54 -23.65
C ARG A 373 5.16 0.46 -22.14
N GLU A 374 6.20 0.07 -21.41
CA GLU A 374 6.15 0.03 -19.94
C GLU A 374 5.89 1.42 -19.31
N MET A 375 6.18 2.53 -20.02
CA MET A 375 5.86 3.88 -19.53
C MET A 375 4.35 4.17 -19.52
N VAL A 376 3.54 3.38 -20.21
CA VAL A 376 2.07 3.53 -20.30
C VAL A 376 1.30 2.30 -19.78
N ALA A 377 1.97 1.16 -19.61
CA ALA A 377 1.35 -0.11 -19.22
C ALA A 377 2.24 -0.99 -18.31
N GLY A 378 3.36 -0.46 -17.83
CA GLY A 378 4.30 -1.13 -16.94
C GLY A 378 3.98 -0.91 -15.47
N VAL A 379 5.00 -1.05 -14.61
CA VAL A 379 4.87 -0.85 -13.15
C VAL A 379 4.78 0.63 -12.74
N ASN A 380 5.26 1.55 -13.58
CA ASN A 380 5.27 2.99 -13.28
C ASN A 380 4.62 3.82 -14.39
N PRO A 381 3.33 3.56 -14.72
CA PRO A 381 2.71 4.14 -15.89
C PRO A 381 2.33 5.62 -15.71
N GLY A 382 2.49 6.21 -14.52
CA GLY A 382 1.97 7.53 -14.16
C GLY A 382 2.92 8.72 -14.37
N VAL A 383 4.11 8.53 -14.96
CA VAL A 383 5.15 9.59 -15.00
C VAL A 383 5.27 10.29 -16.34
N ILE A 384 5.09 9.57 -17.46
CA ILE A 384 5.24 10.12 -18.82
C ILE A 384 4.39 11.39 -19.02
N ARG A 385 4.91 12.35 -19.78
CA ARG A 385 4.24 13.61 -20.11
C ARG A 385 4.23 13.85 -21.61
N CYS A 386 3.23 14.57 -22.11
CA CYS A 386 3.28 15.12 -23.46
C CYS A 386 4.24 16.32 -23.47
N LEU A 387 5.19 16.32 -24.40
CA LEU A 387 6.17 17.38 -24.55
C LEU A 387 5.50 18.59 -25.23
N GLN A 388 5.42 19.72 -24.51
CA GLN A 388 4.75 20.92 -25.00
C GLN A 388 5.67 21.86 -25.77
N GLU A 389 6.97 21.86 -25.44
CA GLU A 389 7.97 22.73 -26.04
C GLU A 389 9.31 22.02 -26.20
N PHE A 390 10.13 22.52 -27.12
CA PHE A 390 11.45 21.96 -27.40
C PHE A 390 12.49 23.09 -27.56
N PRO A 391 13.66 23.01 -26.92
CA PRO A 391 14.12 21.93 -26.03
C PRO A 391 13.33 21.86 -24.71
N PRO A 392 13.29 20.69 -24.04
CA PRO A 392 12.67 20.56 -22.72
C PRO A 392 13.30 21.52 -21.69
N LEU A 393 12.46 22.16 -20.88
CA LEU A 393 12.88 23.08 -19.82
C LEU A 393 12.97 22.39 -18.46
N SER A 394 13.92 22.83 -17.63
CA SER A 394 14.02 22.46 -16.21
C SER A 394 13.35 23.52 -15.33
N THR A 395 12.77 23.08 -14.21
CA THR A 395 12.18 23.96 -13.18
C THR A 395 13.14 24.23 -12.02
N LEU A 396 14.37 23.70 -12.08
CA LEU A 396 15.38 23.91 -11.07
C LEU A 396 15.85 25.36 -11.02
N ASP A 397 16.27 25.80 -9.83
CA ASP A 397 16.83 27.13 -9.63
C ASP A 397 18.20 27.24 -10.34
N PRO A 398 18.32 28.06 -11.41
CA PRO A 398 19.56 28.16 -12.17
C PRO A 398 20.70 28.80 -11.37
N THR A 399 20.41 29.47 -10.25
CA THR A 399 21.46 29.99 -9.36
C THR A 399 22.14 28.89 -8.55
N LEU A 400 21.43 27.78 -8.30
CA LEU A 400 21.94 26.63 -7.54
C LEU A 400 22.50 25.54 -8.45
N TYR A 401 21.88 25.33 -9.60
CA TYR A 401 22.17 24.22 -10.49
C TYR A 401 22.65 24.64 -11.88
N GLY A 402 22.87 25.94 -12.11
CA GLY A 402 23.31 26.48 -13.40
C GLY A 402 22.29 26.29 -14.53
N ASP A 403 22.75 26.44 -15.77
CA ASP A 403 21.91 26.19 -16.94
C ASP A 403 21.63 24.68 -17.09
N GLN A 404 20.34 24.34 -17.07
CA GLN A 404 19.84 22.97 -17.20
C GLN A 404 19.10 22.75 -18.53
N THR A 405 19.28 23.64 -19.50
CA THR A 405 18.73 23.52 -20.85
C THR A 405 19.19 22.20 -21.47
N SER A 406 18.24 21.45 -22.05
CA SER A 406 18.54 20.17 -22.70
C SER A 406 19.52 20.36 -23.86
N THR A 407 20.45 19.41 -23.99
CA THR A 407 21.43 19.32 -25.08
C THR A 407 20.93 18.52 -26.29
N ILE A 408 19.71 17.96 -26.22
CA ILE A 408 19.08 17.27 -27.33
C ILE A 408 18.75 18.28 -28.43
N THR A 409 19.17 18.02 -29.67
CA THR A 409 18.85 18.87 -30.82
C THR A 409 17.69 18.30 -31.65
N LYS A 410 17.09 19.11 -32.52
CA LYS A 410 16.01 18.65 -33.40
C LYS A 410 16.51 17.56 -34.36
N GLU A 411 17.72 17.73 -34.87
CA GLU A 411 18.36 16.77 -35.78
C GLU A 411 18.55 15.41 -35.12
N ASN A 412 18.80 15.35 -33.80
CA ASN A 412 18.85 14.09 -33.07
C ASN A 412 17.53 13.31 -33.11
N LEU A 413 16.39 14.01 -33.14
CA LEU A 413 15.06 13.42 -33.10
C LEU A 413 14.55 13.08 -34.51
N GLU A 414 14.61 14.03 -35.43
CA GLU A 414 13.94 13.96 -36.74
C GLU A 414 14.44 12.81 -37.63
N ILE A 415 15.71 12.40 -37.47
CA ILE A 415 16.27 11.24 -38.18
C ILE A 415 15.49 9.94 -37.96
N ASN A 416 14.75 9.85 -36.85
CA ASN A 416 14.03 8.65 -36.42
C ASN A 416 12.51 8.82 -36.36
N MET A 417 11.98 9.94 -36.86
CA MET A 417 10.56 10.31 -36.84
C MET A 417 9.82 10.06 -38.16
N GLY A 418 10.48 9.42 -39.14
CA GLY A 418 9.84 9.05 -40.40
C GLY A 418 9.45 10.25 -41.28
N GLY A 419 10.24 11.33 -41.24
CA GLY A 419 10.01 12.54 -42.03
C GLY A 419 9.08 13.58 -41.37
N VAL A 420 8.59 13.32 -40.16
CA VAL A 420 7.87 14.32 -39.35
C VAL A 420 8.87 15.21 -38.63
N THR A 421 8.71 16.53 -38.76
CA THR A 421 9.54 17.52 -38.05
C THR A 421 9.15 17.64 -36.57
N VAL A 422 10.04 18.17 -35.73
CA VAL A 422 9.74 18.41 -34.31
C VAL A 422 8.53 19.33 -34.15
N GLU A 423 8.42 20.40 -34.95
CA GLU A 423 7.29 21.33 -34.89
C GLU A 423 5.96 20.66 -35.25
N GLN A 424 5.95 19.83 -36.30
CA GLN A 424 4.76 19.08 -36.68
C GLN A 424 4.35 18.08 -35.60
N ALA A 425 5.33 17.41 -34.97
CA ALA A 425 5.06 16.46 -33.91
C ALA A 425 4.58 17.13 -32.62
N LEU A 426 5.14 18.29 -32.23
CA LEU A 426 4.61 19.11 -31.13
C LEU A 426 3.18 19.58 -31.42
N GLY A 427 2.94 20.14 -32.61
CA GLY A 427 1.62 20.65 -33.01
C GLY A 427 0.54 19.58 -33.13
N SER A 428 0.92 18.32 -33.31
CA SER A 428 0.02 17.16 -33.33
C SER A 428 0.05 16.33 -32.03
N GLN A 429 0.71 16.83 -30.98
CA GLN A 429 0.85 16.15 -29.68
C GLN A 429 1.43 14.73 -29.76
N ARG A 430 2.41 14.54 -30.67
CA ARG A 430 3.08 13.25 -30.93
C ARG A 430 4.45 13.13 -30.28
N LEU A 431 4.92 14.13 -29.54
CA LEU A 431 6.15 14.05 -28.74
C LEU A 431 5.83 13.94 -27.25
N PHE A 432 6.57 13.06 -26.58
CA PHE A 432 6.43 12.76 -25.17
C PHE A 432 7.80 12.72 -24.51
N ILE A 433 7.80 12.81 -23.19
CA ILE A 433 9.00 12.88 -22.38
C ILE A 433 8.82 12.08 -21.09
N LEU A 434 9.83 11.28 -20.76
CA LEU A 434 10.05 10.76 -19.42
C LEU A 434 11.22 11.54 -18.82
N ASP A 435 10.91 12.49 -17.92
CA ASP A 435 11.88 13.43 -17.37
C ASP A 435 12.15 13.17 -15.89
N TYR A 436 13.36 12.69 -15.59
CA TYR A 436 13.85 12.50 -14.22
C TYR A 436 14.88 13.56 -13.81
N GLN A 437 15.17 14.53 -14.69
CA GLN A 437 16.26 15.48 -14.47
C GLN A 437 16.08 16.26 -13.18
N ASP A 438 14.93 16.91 -13.01
CA ASP A 438 14.65 17.78 -11.86
C ASP A 438 14.62 17.03 -10.52
N ALA A 439 14.25 15.74 -10.53
CA ALA A 439 14.22 14.92 -9.31
C ALA A 439 15.64 14.47 -8.89
N PHE A 440 16.54 14.22 -9.84
CA PHE A 440 17.85 13.61 -9.56
C PHE A 440 19.01 14.62 -9.48
N ILE A 441 18.99 15.72 -10.26
CA ILE A 441 20.08 16.72 -10.25
C ILE A 441 20.43 17.21 -8.83
N PRO A 442 19.46 17.57 -7.96
CA PRO A 442 19.77 18.02 -6.59
C PRO A 442 20.53 17.01 -5.71
N TYR A 443 20.51 15.73 -6.09
CA TYR A 443 21.12 14.63 -5.35
C TYR A 443 22.29 13.98 -6.08
N LEU A 444 22.53 14.35 -7.35
CA LEU A 444 23.37 13.59 -8.25
C LEU A 444 24.82 13.51 -7.78
N THR A 445 25.40 14.62 -7.33
CA THR A 445 26.75 14.70 -6.75
C THR A 445 26.89 13.83 -5.50
N ARG A 446 25.87 13.86 -4.63
CA ARG A 446 25.86 13.08 -3.37
C ARG A 446 25.75 11.58 -3.64
N ILE A 447 24.89 11.19 -4.57
CA ILE A 447 24.73 9.79 -5.01
C ILE A 447 26.03 9.29 -5.65
N ASN A 448 26.62 10.07 -6.55
CA ASN A 448 27.86 9.70 -7.25
C ASN A 448 29.09 9.59 -6.34
N SER A 449 29.03 10.22 -5.16
CA SER A 449 30.05 10.10 -4.11
C SER A 449 29.93 8.81 -3.28
N LEU A 450 28.84 8.05 -3.42
CA LEU A 450 28.72 6.73 -2.80
C LEU A 450 29.68 5.74 -3.50
N PRO A 451 30.28 4.80 -2.75
CA PRO A 451 31.32 3.91 -3.27
C PRO A 451 30.84 3.02 -4.42
N ASN A 452 29.58 2.59 -4.39
CA ASN A 452 29.01 1.59 -5.31
C ASN A 452 27.87 2.15 -6.18
N ALA A 453 27.78 3.47 -6.37
CA ALA A 453 26.74 4.10 -7.18
C ALA A 453 27.32 5.10 -8.18
N LYS A 454 26.81 5.10 -9.41
CA LYS A 454 27.07 6.10 -10.44
C LYS A 454 25.79 6.34 -11.24
N ALA A 455 25.15 7.44 -10.92
CA ALA A 455 23.89 7.91 -11.47
C ALA A 455 24.12 8.97 -12.55
N TYR A 456 23.28 8.91 -13.57
CA TYR A 456 22.91 10.06 -14.40
C TYR A 456 21.56 10.57 -13.93
N ALA A 457 21.29 11.85 -14.16
CA ALA A 457 19.93 12.37 -14.23
C ALA A 457 19.48 12.24 -15.69
N THR A 458 18.40 11.49 -15.93
CA THR A 458 18.05 11.09 -17.31
C THR A 458 16.79 11.77 -17.84
N ARG A 459 16.77 12.03 -19.15
CA ARG A 459 15.59 12.45 -19.89
C ARG A 459 15.44 11.61 -21.16
N THR A 460 14.24 11.09 -21.41
CA THR A 460 13.95 10.29 -22.60
C THR A 460 12.88 10.96 -23.45
N ILE A 461 13.15 11.17 -24.74
CA ILE A 461 12.16 11.69 -25.69
C ILE A 461 11.53 10.51 -26.44
N LEU A 462 10.21 10.51 -26.54
CA LEU A 462 9.42 9.49 -27.23
C LEU A 462 8.54 10.11 -28.31
N PHE A 463 8.25 9.32 -29.34
CA PHE A 463 7.37 9.68 -30.44
C PHE A 463 6.19 8.70 -30.54
N LEU A 464 4.98 9.24 -30.65
CA LEU A 464 3.78 8.46 -30.92
C LEU A 464 3.70 8.18 -32.42
N LYS A 465 3.84 6.90 -32.78
CA LYS A 465 3.67 6.44 -34.16
C LYS A 465 2.20 6.46 -34.57
N GLU A 466 1.96 6.39 -35.87
CA GLU A 466 0.59 6.34 -36.42
C GLU A 466 -0.17 5.07 -36.01
N ASP A 467 0.56 4.02 -35.64
CA ASP A 467 -0.02 2.78 -35.15
C ASP A 467 -0.37 2.79 -33.65
N GLY A 468 -0.31 3.95 -33.01
CA GLY A 468 -0.68 4.18 -31.60
C GLY A 468 0.40 3.80 -30.57
N SER A 469 1.53 3.23 -30.99
CA SER A 469 2.60 2.84 -30.07
C SER A 469 3.72 3.87 -29.97
N LEU A 470 4.36 3.93 -28.80
CA LEU A 470 5.47 4.84 -28.52
C LEU A 470 6.80 4.27 -29.03
N LYS A 471 7.66 5.15 -29.53
CA LYS A 471 9.04 4.85 -29.96
C LYS A 471 10.01 5.78 -29.24
N PRO A 472 11.03 5.28 -28.52
CA PRO A 472 12.07 6.14 -27.96
C PRO A 472 12.94 6.73 -29.09
N LEU A 473 13.26 8.02 -28.98
CA LEU A 473 14.04 8.75 -29.99
C LEU A 473 15.44 9.11 -29.51
N ALA A 474 15.59 9.50 -28.24
CA ALA A 474 16.84 9.92 -27.65
C ALA A 474 16.79 9.79 -26.13
N ILE A 475 17.96 9.54 -25.52
CA ILE A 475 18.18 9.61 -24.07
C ILE A 475 19.29 10.62 -23.81
N GLU A 476 18.98 11.63 -22.99
CA GLU A 476 19.97 12.54 -22.42
C GLU A 476 20.43 12.04 -21.05
N LEU A 477 21.75 11.96 -20.90
CA LEU A 477 22.44 11.47 -19.71
C LEU A 477 23.25 12.62 -19.09
N SER A 478 22.68 13.26 -18.08
CA SER A 478 23.26 14.44 -17.42
C SER A 478 24.11 14.03 -16.21
N LYS A 479 25.33 14.58 -16.10
CA LYS A 479 26.24 14.44 -14.94
C LYS A 479 26.40 15.79 -14.22
N PRO A 480 26.81 15.80 -12.94
CA PRO A 480 27.24 17.04 -12.30
C PRO A 480 28.42 17.66 -13.05
N HIS A 481 28.50 18.99 -13.06
CA HIS A 481 29.70 19.66 -13.54
C HIS A 481 30.90 19.30 -12.64
N PRO A 482 32.09 19.00 -13.20
CA PRO A 482 33.27 18.68 -12.39
C PRO A 482 33.68 19.82 -11.44
N ASP A 483 33.43 21.07 -11.84
CA ASP A 483 33.83 22.27 -11.08
C ASP A 483 32.74 22.82 -10.13
N GLY A 484 31.53 22.23 -10.11
CA GLY A 484 30.46 22.61 -9.17
C GLY A 484 29.05 22.63 -9.77
N ASP A 485 28.06 22.23 -8.98
CA ASP A 485 26.66 22.06 -9.42
C ASP A 485 26.04 23.34 -10.01
N ASN A 486 26.46 24.51 -9.55
CA ASN A 486 25.98 25.82 -10.01
C ASN A 486 26.38 26.19 -11.45
N LEU A 487 27.18 25.35 -12.12
CA LEU A 487 27.64 25.56 -13.49
C LEU A 487 26.81 24.81 -14.55
N GLY A 488 25.76 24.09 -14.15
CA GLY A 488 24.94 23.31 -15.08
C GLY A 488 25.41 21.87 -15.18
N ALA A 489 24.54 20.98 -15.64
CA ALA A 489 24.93 19.59 -15.83
C ALA A 489 25.76 19.43 -17.12
N VAL A 490 26.70 18.49 -17.13
CA VAL A 490 27.37 18.04 -18.36
C VAL A 490 26.60 16.86 -18.92
N SER A 491 25.97 17.06 -20.08
CA SER A 491 25.08 16.08 -20.68
C SER A 491 25.69 15.39 -21.90
N LYS A 492 25.31 14.13 -22.11
CA LYS A 492 25.57 13.36 -23.33
C LYS A 492 24.26 12.81 -23.87
N VAL A 493 24.00 13.01 -25.16
CA VAL A 493 22.83 12.45 -25.84
C VAL A 493 23.22 11.12 -26.49
N VAL A 494 22.40 10.09 -26.24
CA VAL A 494 22.53 8.76 -26.84
C VAL A 494 21.30 8.49 -27.69
N LEU A 495 21.51 7.99 -28.91
CA LEU A 495 20.45 7.70 -29.88
C LEU A 495 20.26 6.18 -30.05
N PRO A 496 19.07 5.73 -30.48
CA PRO A 496 18.81 4.33 -30.78
C PRO A 496 19.80 3.75 -31.80
N ALA A 497 20.34 2.57 -31.49
CA ALA A 497 21.21 1.81 -32.36
C ALA A 497 20.96 0.30 -32.17
N SER A 498 21.02 -0.46 -33.27
CA SER A 498 20.76 -1.91 -33.28
C SER A 498 22.01 -2.77 -33.47
N GLU A 499 23.13 -2.18 -33.87
CA GLU A 499 24.37 -2.91 -34.20
C GLU A 499 25.59 -2.34 -33.48
N GLY A 500 26.65 -3.16 -33.41
CA GLY A 500 27.96 -2.75 -32.92
C GLY A 500 27.97 -2.34 -31.44
N VAL A 501 28.96 -1.53 -31.08
CA VAL A 501 29.12 -1.00 -29.73
C VAL A 501 28.01 0.01 -29.37
N ASP A 502 27.50 0.74 -30.35
CA ASP A 502 26.47 1.76 -30.15
C ASP A 502 25.15 1.16 -29.67
N SER A 503 24.79 -0.06 -30.10
CA SER A 503 23.62 -0.76 -29.55
C SER A 503 23.79 -1.14 -28.09
N THR A 504 25.02 -1.44 -27.67
CA THR A 504 25.34 -1.70 -26.25
C THR A 504 25.28 -0.40 -25.44
N ILE A 505 25.78 0.70 -25.98
CA ILE A 505 25.69 2.04 -25.36
C ILE A 505 24.21 2.45 -25.22
N TRP A 506 23.39 2.24 -26.24
CA TRP A 506 21.95 2.48 -26.20
C TRP A 506 21.26 1.62 -25.12
N LEU A 507 21.56 0.33 -25.05
CA LEU A 507 21.03 -0.56 -24.02
C LEU A 507 21.44 -0.10 -22.60
N LEU A 508 22.68 0.35 -22.40
CA LEU A 508 23.14 0.93 -21.14
C LEU A 508 22.45 2.26 -20.81
N ALA A 509 22.20 3.11 -21.80
CA ALA A 509 21.45 4.34 -21.62
C ALA A 509 20.01 4.05 -21.13
N LYS A 510 19.33 3.07 -21.76
CA LYS A 510 18.02 2.59 -21.28
C LYS A 510 18.10 2.06 -19.85
N ALA A 511 19.14 1.29 -19.49
CA ALA A 511 19.32 0.82 -18.12
C ALA A 511 19.44 1.98 -17.11
N HIS A 512 20.20 3.03 -17.42
CA HIS A 512 20.27 4.21 -16.54
C HIS A 512 18.93 4.93 -16.40
N VAL A 513 18.14 5.03 -17.47
CA VAL A 513 16.76 5.55 -17.40
C VAL A 513 15.92 4.68 -16.48
N ILE A 514 15.97 3.36 -16.63
CA ILE A 514 15.19 2.46 -15.78
C ILE A 514 15.68 2.48 -14.34
N VAL A 515 16.96 2.71 -14.05
CA VAL A 515 17.42 2.90 -12.67
C VAL A 515 16.81 4.17 -12.05
N ASN A 516 16.75 5.28 -12.82
CA ASN A 516 16.03 6.48 -12.38
C ASN A 516 14.54 6.18 -12.18
N ASP A 517 13.92 5.47 -13.13
CA ASP A 517 12.50 5.09 -13.09
C ASP A 517 12.17 4.17 -11.91
N SER A 518 12.98 3.16 -11.62
CA SER A 518 12.81 2.26 -10.47
C SER A 518 12.95 3.01 -9.15
N GLY A 519 13.91 3.92 -9.04
CA GLY A 519 14.06 4.78 -7.87
C GLY A 519 12.86 5.71 -7.68
N TYR A 520 12.41 6.38 -8.75
CA TYR A 520 11.27 7.27 -8.70
C TYR A 520 9.96 6.52 -8.45
N HIS A 521 9.75 5.39 -9.12
CA HIS A 521 8.63 4.48 -8.90
C HIS A 521 8.51 4.13 -7.42
N GLN A 522 9.56 3.55 -6.84
CA GLN A 522 9.47 2.99 -5.50
C GLN A 522 9.33 4.07 -4.43
N LEU A 523 10.03 5.20 -4.58
CA LEU A 523 10.09 6.25 -3.57
C LEU A 523 8.97 7.29 -3.71
N MET A 524 8.53 7.60 -4.94
CA MET A 524 7.57 8.65 -5.23
C MET A 524 6.23 8.08 -5.66
N SER A 525 6.16 7.38 -6.80
CA SER A 525 4.88 6.88 -7.35
C SER A 525 4.19 5.90 -6.41
N HIS A 526 4.98 5.06 -5.74
CA HIS A 526 4.53 4.06 -4.80
C HIS A 526 4.55 4.60 -3.36
N TRP A 527 5.71 4.64 -2.70
CA TRP A 527 5.78 5.00 -1.27
C TRP A 527 5.17 6.38 -0.94
N LEU A 528 5.57 7.46 -1.60
CA LEU A 528 5.07 8.79 -1.27
C LEU A 528 3.59 8.94 -1.64
N ASN A 529 3.25 8.71 -2.91
CA ASN A 529 1.95 9.06 -3.48
C ASN A 529 0.84 8.06 -3.12
N THR A 530 1.14 6.95 -2.46
CA THR A 530 0.14 6.07 -1.86
C THR A 530 0.36 5.95 -0.35
N HIS A 531 1.38 5.20 0.10
CA HIS A 531 1.57 4.83 1.50
C HIS A 531 1.64 6.04 2.43
N ALA A 532 2.58 6.95 2.19
CA ALA A 532 2.86 8.05 3.10
C ALA A 532 1.75 9.10 3.09
N VAL A 533 1.16 9.41 1.93
CA VAL A 533 0.08 10.40 1.85
C VAL A 533 -1.26 9.89 2.37
N MET A 534 -1.49 8.58 2.40
CA MET A 534 -2.75 8.01 2.86
C MET A 534 -2.83 7.88 4.39
N GLU A 535 -1.71 7.62 5.07
CA GLU A 535 -1.65 7.43 6.53
C GLU A 535 -2.24 8.63 7.32
N PRO A 536 -1.99 9.90 6.95
CA PRO A 536 -2.66 11.07 7.55
C PRO A 536 -4.19 11.02 7.56
N PHE A 537 -4.81 10.56 6.47
CA PHE A 537 -6.27 10.47 6.34
C PHE A 537 -6.84 9.32 7.18
N ALA A 538 -6.14 8.19 7.25
CA ALA A 538 -6.50 7.08 8.13
C ALA A 538 -6.47 7.49 9.61
N ILE A 539 -5.44 8.23 10.01
CA ILE A 539 -5.32 8.80 11.37
C ILE A 539 -6.46 9.79 11.64
N ALA A 540 -6.68 10.76 10.74
CA ALA A 540 -7.72 11.78 10.90
C ALA A 540 -9.12 11.17 11.01
N THR A 541 -9.40 10.16 10.18
CA THR A 541 -10.70 9.45 10.16
C THR A 541 -11.01 8.85 11.51
N ASN A 542 -10.08 8.07 12.07
CA ASN A 542 -10.24 7.43 13.39
C ASN A 542 -10.29 8.44 14.55
N ARG A 543 -9.67 9.61 14.41
CA ARG A 543 -9.65 10.65 15.45
C ARG A 543 -10.91 11.51 15.51
N HIS A 544 -11.59 11.69 14.37
CA HIS A 544 -12.61 12.72 14.22
C HIS A 544 -13.96 12.24 13.68
N LEU A 545 -14.02 11.10 13.00
CA LEU A 545 -15.28 10.54 12.52
C LEU A 545 -15.65 9.32 13.38
N SER A 546 -16.81 9.37 14.02
CA SER A 546 -17.33 8.22 14.77
C SER A 546 -17.53 7.01 13.85
N VAL A 547 -17.46 5.79 14.40
CA VAL A 547 -17.85 4.55 13.69
C VAL A 547 -19.30 4.56 13.17
N LEU A 548 -20.14 5.45 13.72
CA LEU A 548 -21.51 5.72 13.28
C LEU A 548 -21.57 6.66 12.07
N HIS A 549 -20.52 7.41 11.79
CA HIS A 549 -20.48 8.45 10.77
C HIS A 549 -20.52 7.85 9.35
N PRO A 550 -21.34 8.38 8.42
CA PRO A 550 -21.40 7.86 7.05
C PRO A 550 -20.04 7.91 6.34
N ILE A 551 -19.32 9.02 6.45
CA ILE A 551 -17.98 9.14 5.83
C ILE A 551 -16.94 8.20 6.47
N TYR A 552 -17.03 7.88 7.78
CA TYR A 552 -16.20 6.81 8.37
C TYR A 552 -16.51 5.48 7.69
N LYS A 553 -17.80 5.12 7.59
CA LYS A 553 -18.22 3.87 6.96
C LYS A 553 -17.86 3.84 5.48
N LEU A 554 -17.81 4.97 4.78
CA LEU A 554 -17.36 5.05 3.40
C LEU A 554 -15.85 4.77 3.29
N LEU A 555 -15.03 5.49 4.06
CA LEU A 555 -13.58 5.53 3.88
C LEU A 555 -12.82 4.42 4.61
N TYR A 556 -13.28 3.97 5.79
CA TYR A 556 -12.53 3.06 6.65
C TYR A 556 -12.04 1.77 5.95
N PRO A 557 -12.83 1.09 5.08
CA PRO A 557 -12.35 -0.11 4.39
C PRO A 557 -11.19 0.15 3.43
N HIS A 558 -10.98 1.40 3.02
CA HIS A 558 -9.87 1.83 2.19
C HIS A 558 -8.59 2.14 2.98
N TYR A 559 -8.60 1.93 4.30
CA TYR A 559 -7.42 2.06 5.16
C TYR A 559 -6.93 0.75 5.74
N ARG A 560 -7.64 -0.36 5.47
CA ARG A 560 -7.31 -1.68 6.00
C ARG A 560 -5.83 -1.97 5.79
N ASP A 561 -5.14 -2.29 6.89
CA ASP A 561 -3.72 -2.66 6.94
C ASP A 561 -2.71 -1.55 6.59
N THR A 562 -3.14 -0.37 6.12
CA THR A 562 -2.25 0.70 5.64
C THR A 562 -1.31 1.21 6.73
N ILE A 563 -1.83 1.49 7.92
CA ILE A 563 -1.01 1.93 9.06
C ILE A 563 0.01 0.84 9.45
N ASN A 564 -0.37 -0.43 9.34
CA ASN A 564 0.48 -1.53 9.73
C ASN A 564 1.64 -1.77 8.78
N ILE A 565 1.35 -1.85 7.48
CA ILE A 565 2.41 -2.00 6.47
C ILE A 565 3.36 -0.80 6.50
N ASN A 566 2.85 0.42 6.72
CA ASN A 566 3.70 1.59 6.90
C ASN A 566 4.59 1.49 8.14
N GLY A 567 4.05 1.01 9.27
CA GLY A 567 4.84 0.74 10.48
C GLY A 567 5.98 -0.25 10.21
N LEU A 568 5.70 -1.37 9.56
CA LEU A 568 6.71 -2.37 9.18
C LEU A 568 7.74 -1.80 8.19
N ALA A 569 7.29 -0.99 7.23
CA ALA A 569 8.18 -0.34 6.28
C ALA A 569 9.16 0.60 6.98
N ARG A 570 8.70 1.41 7.94
CA ARG A 570 9.58 2.25 8.78
C ARG A 570 10.57 1.45 9.61
N GLN A 571 10.23 0.21 9.98
CA GLN A 571 11.11 -0.63 10.79
C GLN A 571 12.18 -1.38 9.98
N SER A 572 11.87 -1.79 8.74
CA SER A 572 12.71 -2.77 8.02
C SER A 572 12.94 -2.48 6.53
N LEU A 573 12.16 -1.58 5.93
CA LEU A 573 12.23 -1.28 4.50
C LEU A 573 12.97 0.04 4.25
N ILE A 574 12.49 1.13 4.84
CA ILE A 574 12.93 2.51 4.58
C ILE A 574 13.77 3.13 5.72
N ASN A 575 14.11 2.35 6.74
CA ASN A 575 15.00 2.78 7.81
C ASN A 575 16.46 2.91 7.32
N ALA A 576 17.29 3.55 8.13
CA ALA A 576 18.72 3.65 7.93
C ALA A 576 19.35 2.25 7.86
N GLY A 577 20.02 1.94 6.76
CA GLY A 577 20.55 0.61 6.46
C GLY A 577 19.46 -0.45 6.22
N GLY A 578 18.20 -0.05 6.01
CA GLY A 578 17.11 -0.93 5.60
C GLY A 578 17.26 -1.43 4.16
N ILE A 579 16.28 -2.18 3.70
CA ILE A 579 16.29 -2.80 2.37
C ILE A 579 16.49 -1.75 1.26
N ILE A 580 15.67 -0.69 1.24
CA ILE A 580 15.68 0.30 0.16
C ILE A 580 17.04 1.00 0.06
N GLU A 581 17.63 1.40 1.20
CA GLU A 581 18.94 2.06 1.18
C GLU A 581 20.08 1.12 0.74
N GLN A 582 19.91 -0.19 0.90
CA GLN A 582 20.93 -1.18 0.53
C GLN A 582 20.85 -1.57 -0.95
N SER A 583 19.69 -1.43 -1.59
CA SER A 583 19.44 -1.98 -2.92
C SER A 583 18.97 -0.96 -3.97
N PHE A 584 18.67 0.29 -3.61
CA PHE A 584 18.31 1.35 -4.57
C PHE A 584 19.38 2.42 -4.71
N LEU A 585 19.45 3.02 -5.90
CA LEU A 585 20.51 3.94 -6.33
C LEU A 585 20.81 5.07 -5.34
N PRO A 586 19.82 5.76 -4.75
CA PRO A 586 20.11 6.88 -3.86
C PRO A 586 20.73 6.48 -2.51
N GLY A 587 20.68 5.19 -2.14
CA GLY A 587 21.16 4.68 -0.87
C GLY A 587 20.57 5.44 0.31
N LYS A 588 21.42 5.98 1.20
CA LYS A 588 21.01 6.77 2.38
C LYS A 588 20.25 8.07 2.08
N TYR A 589 20.16 8.48 0.82
CA TYR A 589 19.43 9.68 0.40
C TYR A 589 18.00 9.38 -0.08
N SER A 590 17.59 8.12 -0.08
CA SER A 590 16.33 7.66 -0.70
C SER A 590 15.08 8.38 -0.19
N ILE A 591 14.85 8.38 1.13
CA ILE A 591 13.59 8.95 1.67
C ILE A 591 13.64 10.49 1.73
N GLU A 592 14.81 11.12 1.84
CA GLU A 592 14.87 12.58 1.72
C GLU A 592 14.59 13.07 0.28
N MET A 593 14.89 12.26 -0.74
CA MET A 593 14.48 12.56 -2.13
C MET A 593 12.96 12.61 -2.27
N SER A 594 12.21 11.70 -1.64
CA SER A 594 10.74 11.75 -1.68
C SER A 594 10.21 13.01 -0.98
N SER A 595 10.86 13.49 0.10
CA SER A 595 10.51 14.76 0.74
C SER A 595 10.73 15.97 -0.18
N ALA A 596 11.79 15.97 -0.99
CA ALA A 596 11.98 17.02 -1.99
C ALA A 596 10.86 17.02 -3.04
N VAL A 597 10.40 15.85 -3.48
CA VAL A 597 9.27 15.71 -4.43
C VAL A 597 7.93 16.10 -3.78
N TYR A 598 7.74 15.80 -2.49
CA TYR A 598 6.52 16.16 -1.76
C TYR A 598 6.24 17.68 -1.73
N LYS A 599 7.25 18.54 -1.88
CA LYS A 599 7.07 20.00 -2.03
C LYS A 599 6.11 20.38 -3.16
N ASN A 600 6.06 19.56 -4.20
CA ASN A 600 5.25 19.74 -5.40
C ASN A 600 4.03 18.81 -5.46
N TRP A 601 3.78 18.03 -4.40
CA TRP A 601 2.58 17.22 -4.30
C TRP A 601 1.34 18.10 -4.13
N VAL A 602 0.28 17.74 -4.84
CA VAL A 602 -0.99 18.48 -4.88
C VAL A 602 -2.11 17.46 -4.77
N PHE A 603 -2.93 17.57 -3.71
CA PHE A 603 -4.00 16.60 -3.44
C PHE A 603 -5.01 16.49 -4.60
N THR A 604 -5.45 17.62 -5.14
CA THR A 604 -6.44 17.66 -6.22
C THR A 604 -5.91 17.06 -7.53
N ASP A 605 -4.59 17.09 -7.74
CA ASP A 605 -3.96 16.50 -8.91
C ASP A 605 -3.83 14.98 -8.80
N GLN A 606 -4.15 14.38 -7.63
CA GLN A 606 -4.19 12.92 -7.48
C GLN A 606 -5.49 12.31 -8.08
N ALA A 607 -6.45 13.15 -8.48
CA ALA A 607 -7.57 12.69 -9.30
C ALA A 607 -7.06 12.31 -10.69
N LEU A 608 -7.34 11.09 -11.15
CA LEU A 608 -6.81 10.60 -12.44
C LEU A 608 -7.10 11.54 -13.63
N PRO A 609 -8.33 12.10 -13.80
CA PRO A 609 -8.58 13.09 -14.85
C PRO A 609 -7.67 14.33 -14.76
N ALA A 610 -7.45 14.85 -13.55
CA ALA A 610 -6.62 16.03 -13.32
C ALA A 610 -5.13 15.73 -13.58
N ASP A 611 -4.64 14.57 -13.14
CA ASP A 611 -3.29 14.09 -13.43
C ASP A 611 -3.03 13.99 -14.94
N LEU A 612 -3.93 13.34 -15.68
CA LEU A 612 -3.79 13.15 -17.12
C LEU A 612 -3.74 14.49 -17.87
N ILE A 613 -4.61 15.44 -17.50
CA ILE A 613 -4.60 16.80 -18.07
C ILE A 613 -3.30 17.53 -17.71
N LYS A 614 -2.88 17.47 -16.44
CA LYS A 614 -1.64 18.11 -15.96
C LYS A 614 -0.39 17.59 -16.69
N ARG A 615 -0.36 16.29 -17.01
CA ARG A 615 0.73 15.68 -17.78
C ARG A 615 0.60 15.89 -19.28
N GLY A 616 -0.46 16.58 -19.74
CA GLY A 616 -0.74 16.83 -21.16
C GLY A 616 -1.16 15.58 -21.93
N LEU A 617 -1.60 14.53 -21.23
CA LEU A 617 -2.03 13.26 -21.82
C LEU A 617 -3.52 13.19 -22.10
N ALA A 618 -4.26 14.22 -21.67
CA ALA A 618 -5.67 14.39 -21.96
C ALA A 618 -6.01 15.87 -22.15
N VAL A 619 -7.06 16.13 -22.92
CA VAL A 619 -7.69 17.45 -23.04
C VAL A 619 -9.13 17.32 -22.56
N ALA A 620 -9.61 18.31 -21.80
CA ALA A 620 -11.01 18.35 -21.38
C ALA A 620 -11.93 18.39 -22.61
N ASP A 621 -12.91 17.50 -22.64
CA ASP A 621 -13.88 17.37 -23.71
C ASP A 621 -15.20 16.86 -23.12
N PRO A 622 -16.16 17.75 -22.82
CA PRO A 622 -17.44 17.38 -22.22
C PRO A 622 -18.28 16.43 -23.08
N SER A 623 -17.97 16.29 -24.38
CA SER A 623 -18.66 15.37 -25.28
C SER A 623 -18.05 13.96 -25.29
N ALA A 624 -16.81 13.81 -24.80
CA ALA A 624 -16.13 12.53 -24.71
C ALA A 624 -16.56 11.74 -23.46
N PRO A 625 -16.43 10.40 -23.48
CA PRO A 625 -16.51 9.60 -22.27
C PRO A 625 -15.57 10.14 -21.18
N HIS A 626 -16.01 10.12 -19.93
CA HIS A 626 -15.23 10.62 -18.78
C HIS A 626 -14.93 12.14 -18.80
N GLY A 627 -15.50 12.90 -19.76
CA GLY A 627 -15.32 14.35 -19.87
C GLY A 627 -13.95 14.79 -20.38
N LEU A 628 -13.16 13.87 -20.96
CA LEU A 628 -11.85 14.16 -21.52
C LEU A 628 -11.51 13.23 -22.70
N ARG A 629 -10.66 13.72 -23.60
CA ARG A 629 -10.10 12.96 -24.71
C ARG A 629 -8.61 12.72 -24.48
N LEU A 630 -8.20 11.45 -24.50
CA LEU A 630 -6.80 11.06 -24.37
C LEU A 630 -6.00 11.44 -25.62
N VAL A 631 -4.74 11.83 -25.42
CA VAL A 631 -3.78 12.07 -26.51
C VAL A 631 -3.23 10.75 -27.04
N ILE A 632 -2.97 9.79 -26.15
CA ILE A 632 -2.65 8.40 -26.51
C ILE A 632 -3.92 7.59 -26.31
N GLU A 633 -4.59 7.23 -27.39
CA GLU A 633 -5.89 6.53 -27.34
C GLU A 633 -5.77 5.17 -26.65
N ASP A 634 -4.76 4.37 -27.00
CA ASP A 634 -4.46 3.09 -26.34
C ASP A 634 -3.40 3.28 -25.24
N TYR A 635 -3.74 4.03 -24.19
CA TYR A 635 -2.93 4.13 -22.96
C TYR A 635 -3.57 3.26 -21.87
N PRO A 636 -3.07 2.02 -21.64
CA PRO A 636 -3.79 1.04 -20.84
C PRO A 636 -4.14 1.49 -19.42
N TYR A 637 -3.16 2.05 -18.69
CA TYR A 637 -3.40 2.58 -17.34
C TYR A 637 -4.47 3.68 -17.31
N ALA A 638 -4.43 4.64 -18.24
CA ALA A 638 -5.40 5.74 -18.28
C ALA A 638 -6.79 5.28 -18.70
N VAL A 639 -6.89 4.48 -19.77
CA VAL A 639 -8.17 4.00 -20.32
C VAL A 639 -8.91 3.11 -19.32
N ASP A 640 -8.21 2.20 -18.66
CA ASP A 640 -8.83 1.32 -17.66
C ASP A 640 -9.05 2.07 -16.34
N GLY A 641 -8.12 2.95 -15.98
CA GLY A 641 -8.21 3.78 -14.78
C GLY A 641 -9.39 4.74 -14.79
N LEU A 642 -9.71 5.36 -15.93
CA LEU A 642 -10.84 6.30 -16.04
C LEU A 642 -12.20 5.63 -15.81
N GLU A 643 -12.36 4.38 -16.24
CA GLU A 643 -13.58 3.60 -15.97
C GLU A 643 -13.72 3.28 -14.48
N ILE A 644 -12.62 2.93 -13.82
CA ILE A 644 -12.60 2.66 -12.37
C ILE A 644 -12.82 3.96 -11.58
N TRP A 645 -12.19 5.07 -11.97
CA TRP A 645 -12.37 6.39 -11.38
C TRP A 645 -13.84 6.82 -11.43
N ASP A 646 -14.50 6.71 -12.59
CA ASP A 646 -15.90 7.09 -12.73
C ASP A 646 -16.83 6.18 -11.92
N ALA A 647 -16.53 4.89 -11.83
CA ALA A 647 -17.29 3.98 -10.97
C ALA A 647 -17.16 4.35 -9.48
N ILE A 648 -15.96 4.70 -9.02
CA ILE A 648 -15.72 5.21 -7.66
C ILE A 648 -16.49 6.50 -7.45
N LYS A 649 -16.34 7.48 -8.34
CA LYS A 649 -17.00 8.79 -8.21
C LYS A 649 -18.52 8.65 -8.16
N THR A 650 -19.10 7.82 -9.03
CA THR A 650 -20.54 7.53 -9.05
C THR A 650 -21.01 6.90 -7.74
N TRP A 651 -20.24 5.94 -7.21
CA TRP A 651 -20.53 5.31 -5.91
C TRP A 651 -20.50 6.35 -4.77
N VAL A 652 -19.46 7.18 -4.72
CA VAL A 652 -19.31 8.21 -3.69
C VAL A 652 -20.42 9.24 -3.78
N GLU A 653 -20.74 9.72 -4.98
CA GLU A 653 -21.81 10.69 -5.21
C GLU A 653 -23.17 10.15 -4.74
N GLU A 654 -23.50 8.91 -5.13
CA GLU A 654 -24.75 8.28 -4.70
C GLU A 654 -24.79 8.08 -3.19
N TYR A 655 -23.70 7.61 -2.56
CA TYR A 655 -23.63 7.39 -1.12
C TYR A 655 -23.70 8.69 -0.31
N VAL A 656 -22.90 9.70 -0.67
CA VAL A 656 -22.85 11.00 0.03
C VAL A 656 -24.22 11.68 -0.02
N SER A 657 -24.90 11.62 -1.17
CA SER A 657 -26.23 12.23 -1.35
C SER A 657 -27.32 11.61 -0.47
N LEU A 658 -27.11 10.40 0.07
CA LEU A 658 -28.05 9.79 1.03
C LEU A 658 -28.05 10.49 2.39
N TYR A 659 -26.93 11.11 2.77
CA TYR A 659 -26.72 11.69 4.09
C TYR A 659 -26.61 13.21 4.07
N TYR A 660 -26.10 13.79 2.98
CA TYR A 660 -25.91 15.23 2.83
C TYR A 660 -26.81 15.75 1.70
N PRO A 661 -28.02 16.26 2.01
CA PRO A 661 -28.93 16.75 0.97
C PRO A 661 -28.54 18.13 0.40
N THR A 662 -27.68 18.89 1.09
CA THR A 662 -27.31 20.28 0.73
C THR A 662 -25.91 20.64 1.22
N ASP A 663 -25.27 21.66 0.62
CA ASP A 663 -23.98 22.17 1.10
C ASP A 663 -24.03 22.58 2.58
N ALA A 664 -25.16 23.13 3.04
CA ALA A 664 -25.36 23.46 4.44
C ALA A 664 -25.23 22.25 5.37
N SER A 665 -25.63 21.05 4.93
CA SER A 665 -25.45 19.83 5.74
C SER A 665 -23.99 19.39 5.86
N VAL A 666 -23.14 19.70 4.85
CA VAL A 666 -21.68 19.50 4.92
C VAL A 666 -21.05 20.49 5.89
N GLN A 667 -21.46 21.77 5.82
CA GLN A 667 -20.95 22.84 6.67
C GLN A 667 -21.30 22.64 8.16
N GLN A 668 -22.49 22.09 8.44
CA GLN A 668 -22.97 21.85 9.81
C GLN A 668 -22.41 20.58 10.46
N ASP A 669 -21.74 19.72 9.68
CA ASP A 669 -21.16 18.48 10.19
C ASP A 669 -19.83 18.75 10.90
N THR A 670 -19.90 18.88 12.22
CA THR A 670 -18.74 19.22 13.06
C THR A 670 -17.65 18.15 13.05
N GLU A 671 -17.99 16.87 12.87
CA GLU A 671 -17.01 15.80 12.79
C GLU A 671 -16.29 15.83 11.45
N LEU A 672 -17.02 16.02 10.34
CA LEU A 672 -16.44 16.14 9.01
C LEU A 672 -15.49 17.36 8.91
N GLN A 673 -15.93 18.52 9.42
CA GLN A 673 -15.09 19.72 9.45
C GLN A 673 -13.81 19.49 10.28
N ALA A 674 -13.92 18.82 11.44
CA ALA A 674 -12.77 18.51 12.28
C ALA A 674 -11.81 17.49 11.61
N PHE A 675 -12.35 16.45 10.98
CA PHE A 675 -11.59 15.47 10.20
C PHE A 675 -10.76 16.13 9.12
N TRP A 676 -11.39 16.95 8.28
CA TRP A 676 -10.71 17.57 7.15
C TRP A 676 -9.65 18.56 7.62
N LYS A 677 -9.98 19.36 8.64
CA LYS A 677 -9.04 20.28 9.27
C LYS A 677 -7.82 19.56 9.85
N ASP A 678 -8.01 18.46 10.59
CA ASP A 678 -6.92 17.70 11.20
C ASP A 678 -6.03 17.03 10.13
N ALA A 679 -6.63 16.47 9.07
CA ALA A 679 -5.91 15.88 7.95
C ALA A 679 -5.03 16.90 7.21
N VAL A 680 -5.53 18.11 6.96
CA VAL A 680 -4.79 19.16 6.24
C VAL A 680 -3.79 19.89 7.14
N GLU A 681 -4.23 20.39 8.30
CA GLU A 681 -3.40 21.28 9.14
C GLU A 681 -2.36 20.53 9.96
N LYS A 682 -2.60 19.25 10.27
CA LYS A 682 -1.64 18.40 11.02
C LYS A 682 -1.08 17.29 10.16
N GLY A 683 -1.95 16.47 9.58
CA GLY A 683 -1.57 15.30 8.80
C GLY A 683 -0.67 15.63 7.60
N HIS A 684 -1.05 16.65 6.84
CA HIS A 684 -0.27 17.27 5.76
C HIS A 684 0.18 18.69 6.11
N GLY A 685 0.46 18.95 7.39
CA GLY A 685 0.63 20.30 7.95
C GLY A 685 1.74 21.15 7.32
N ASP A 686 2.70 20.53 6.64
CA ASP A 686 3.76 21.24 5.93
C ASP A 686 3.29 21.86 4.60
N LEU A 687 2.14 21.40 4.07
CA LEU A 687 1.48 21.93 2.87
C LEU A 687 0.12 22.58 3.17
N LYS A 688 -0.25 22.77 4.44
CA LYS A 688 -1.57 23.34 4.82
C LYS A 688 -1.86 24.72 4.21
N ASP A 689 -0.81 25.50 3.96
CA ASP A 689 -0.91 26.88 3.46
C ASP A 689 -1.07 26.94 1.92
N LYS A 690 -1.08 25.78 1.25
CA LYS A 690 -1.25 25.72 -0.21
C LYS A 690 -2.72 26.00 -0.60
N PRO A 691 -2.95 26.77 -1.67
CA PRO A 691 -4.29 27.26 -2.02
C PRO A 691 -5.23 26.19 -2.60
N TRP A 692 -4.67 25.06 -3.05
CA TRP A 692 -5.39 24.00 -3.76
C TRP A 692 -6.16 23.04 -2.83
N TRP A 693 -6.04 23.17 -1.51
CA TRP A 693 -6.84 22.36 -0.59
C TRP A 693 -8.34 22.70 -0.69
N PRO A 694 -9.21 21.72 -0.98
CA PRO A 694 -10.65 21.88 -0.81
C PRO A 694 -11.01 22.46 0.56
N LYS A 695 -12.03 23.32 0.61
CA LYS A 695 -12.46 23.95 1.87
C LYS A 695 -13.41 23.07 2.67
N MET A 696 -13.94 22.02 2.06
CA MET A 696 -14.91 21.09 2.65
C MET A 696 -16.21 21.80 3.07
N GLN A 697 -16.70 22.70 2.23
CA GLN A 697 -17.91 23.49 2.44
C GLN A 697 -19.07 23.10 1.52
N THR A 698 -18.82 22.28 0.49
CA THR A 698 -19.83 21.85 -0.49
C THR A 698 -19.87 20.33 -0.64
N LEU A 699 -20.99 19.82 -1.18
CA LEU A 699 -21.11 18.41 -1.57
C LEU A 699 -20.03 18.01 -2.58
N GLU A 700 -19.77 18.86 -3.57
CA GLU A 700 -18.80 18.58 -4.63
C GLU A 700 -17.40 18.39 -4.06
N GLU A 701 -16.97 19.26 -3.13
CA GLU A 701 -15.69 19.14 -2.46
C GLU A 701 -15.58 17.84 -1.65
N LEU A 702 -16.65 17.44 -0.96
CA LEU A 702 -16.69 16.18 -0.22
C LEU A 702 -16.60 14.97 -1.16
N ILE A 703 -17.42 14.93 -2.21
CA ILE A 703 -17.47 13.85 -3.20
C ILE A 703 -16.10 13.70 -3.88
N GLN A 704 -15.52 14.81 -4.32
CA GLN A 704 -14.23 14.81 -4.99
C GLN A 704 -13.11 14.35 -4.04
N SER A 705 -13.09 14.84 -2.80
CA SER A 705 -12.06 14.47 -1.82
C SER A 705 -12.15 12.99 -1.43
N CYS A 706 -13.36 12.46 -1.19
CA CYS A 706 -13.57 11.04 -0.92
C CYS A 706 -13.17 10.17 -2.13
N SER A 707 -13.46 10.62 -3.35
CA SER A 707 -13.11 9.89 -4.57
C SER A 707 -11.59 9.83 -4.78
N ILE A 708 -10.86 10.94 -4.51
CA ILE A 708 -9.39 10.97 -4.53
C ILE A 708 -8.81 9.99 -3.50
N ILE A 709 -9.33 10.01 -2.27
CA ILE A 709 -8.86 9.11 -1.20
C ILE A 709 -9.05 7.64 -1.60
N ILE A 710 -10.25 7.29 -2.07
CA ILE A 710 -10.57 5.91 -2.46
C ILE A 710 -9.74 5.49 -3.68
N TRP A 711 -9.62 6.32 -4.71
CA TRP A 711 -8.77 6.07 -5.88
C TRP A 711 -7.32 5.80 -5.50
N THR A 712 -6.76 6.68 -4.65
CA THR A 712 -5.37 6.60 -4.21
C THR A 712 -5.10 5.32 -3.42
N ALA A 713 -6.00 4.97 -2.50
CA ALA A 713 -5.85 3.80 -1.65
C ALA A 713 -6.09 2.47 -2.39
N SER A 714 -6.87 2.47 -3.47
CA SER A 714 -7.23 1.28 -4.22
C SER A 714 -6.52 1.19 -5.57
N ALA A 715 -7.10 1.74 -6.62
CA ALA A 715 -6.68 1.53 -8.00
C ALA A 715 -5.32 2.14 -8.34
N LEU A 716 -4.99 3.33 -7.82
CA LEU A 716 -3.65 3.91 -8.02
C LEU A 716 -2.58 3.02 -7.40
N HIS A 717 -2.76 2.65 -6.13
CA HIS A 717 -1.87 1.75 -5.43
C HIS A 717 -1.71 0.41 -6.16
N ALA A 718 -2.83 -0.22 -6.54
CA ALA A 718 -2.79 -1.48 -7.27
C ALA A 718 -1.99 -1.40 -8.58
N ALA A 719 -2.17 -0.31 -9.35
CA ALA A 719 -1.48 -0.09 -10.61
C ALA A 719 0.04 0.10 -10.47
N VAL A 720 0.52 0.57 -9.31
CA VAL A 720 1.95 0.77 -9.04
C VAL A 720 2.58 -0.29 -8.14
N ASN A 721 1.77 -1.16 -7.51
CA ASN A 721 2.25 -2.17 -6.58
C ASN A 721 2.30 -3.58 -7.21
N PHE A 722 1.18 -4.11 -7.72
CA PHE A 722 1.10 -5.51 -8.15
C PHE A 722 1.84 -5.81 -9.47
N GLY A 723 2.44 -4.79 -10.10
CA GLY A 723 3.33 -4.92 -11.24
C GLY A 723 4.81 -5.08 -10.87
N GLN A 724 5.20 -4.92 -9.60
CA GLN A 724 6.61 -4.90 -9.18
C GLN A 724 7.36 -6.18 -9.54
N TYR A 725 6.92 -7.35 -9.09
CA TYR A 725 7.57 -8.61 -9.47
C TYR A 725 7.22 -9.05 -10.91
N PRO A 726 5.98 -8.89 -11.41
CA PRO A 726 5.67 -9.23 -12.80
C PRO A 726 6.60 -8.60 -13.84
N TYR A 727 7.00 -7.33 -13.66
CA TYR A 727 7.96 -6.63 -14.52
C TYR A 727 9.40 -6.63 -13.98
N GLY A 728 9.58 -6.30 -12.70
CA GLY A 728 10.89 -6.13 -12.08
C GLY A 728 11.46 -7.39 -11.42
N GLY A 729 10.69 -8.46 -11.40
CA GLY A 729 11.16 -9.78 -11.02
C GLY A 729 12.29 -10.27 -11.91
N TYR A 730 12.53 -9.67 -13.08
CA TYR A 730 13.71 -9.87 -13.90
C TYR A 730 14.61 -8.63 -13.87
N ILE A 731 15.71 -8.67 -13.11
CA ILE A 731 16.52 -7.49 -12.77
C ILE A 731 17.14 -6.78 -14.00
N LEU A 732 17.28 -7.49 -15.13
CA LEU A 732 17.76 -6.86 -16.35
C LEU A 732 16.74 -5.86 -16.91
N ASN A 733 15.44 -6.14 -16.73
CA ASN A 733 14.35 -5.27 -17.17
C ASN A 733 14.19 -4.06 -16.25
N ARG A 734 14.22 -4.26 -14.92
CA ARG A 734 14.05 -3.20 -13.92
C ARG A 734 15.22 -3.13 -12.94
N PRO A 735 16.42 -2.72 -13.39
CA PRO A 735 17.53 -2.51 -12.48
C PRO A 735 17.24 -1.40 -11.46
N THR A 736 17.75 -1.58 -10.25
CA THR A 736 17.56 -0.70 -9.07
C THR A 736 18.82 0.12 -8.75
N LEU A 737 19.99 -0.34 -9.22
CA LEU A 737 21.29 0.32 -9.09
C LEU A 737 21.96 0.49 -10.44
N SER A 738 22.73 1.57 -10.56
CA SER A 738 23.81 1.71 -11.55
C SER A 738 25.12 2.02 -10.83
N ARG A 739 26.19 1.29 -11.16
CA ARG A 739 27.44 1.23 -10.39
C ARG A 739 28.62 1.91 -11.09
N ARG A 740 28.51 2.10 -12.40
CA ARG A 740 29.49 2.84 -13.21
C ARG A 740 28.79 3.66 -14.28
N PHE A 741 29.49 4.68 -14.77
CA PHE A 741 29.07 5.40 -15.96
C PHE A 741 29.25 4.54 -17.21
N ILE A 742 28.62 4.95 -18.32
CA ILE A 742 28.92 4.37 -19.63
C ILE A 742 30.42 4.61 -19.91
N PRO A 743 31.21 3.56 -20.20
CA PRO A 743 32.65 3.70 -20.46
C PRO A 743 32.93 4.61 -21.65
N GLU A 744 34.01 5.39 -21.57
CA GLU A 744 34.47 6.22 -22.70
C GLU A 744 35.48 5.47 -23.58
N PRO A 745 35.55 5.76 -24.89
CA PRO A 745 36.53 5.15 -25.79
C PRO A 745 37.97 5.26 -25.28
N GLY A 746 38.76 4.20 -25.45
CA GLY A 746 40.16 4.13 -25.00
C GLY A 746 40.35 3.68 -23.55
N THR A 747 39.25 3.38 -22.83
CA THR A 747 39.29 2.75 -21.49
C THR A 747 39.22 1.22 -21.59
N LYS A 748 39.72 0.52 -20.56
CA LYS A 748 39.64 -0.96 -20.51
C LYS A 748 38.19 -1.43 -20.43
N GLU A 749 37.35 -0.65 -19.76
CA GLU A 749 35.92 -0.91 -19.59
C GLU A 749 35.16 -0.78 -20.93
N TYR A 750 35.60 0.12 -21.82
CA TYR A 750 35.06 0.23 -23.17
C TYR A 750 35.44 -1.00 -24.01
N ASP A 751 36.69 -1.45 -23.94
CA ASP A 751 37.13 -2.68 -24.62
C ASP A 751 36.37 -3.92 -24.11
N GLU A 752 36.08 -4.00 -22.80
CA GLU A 752 35.18 -5.00 -22.22
C GLU A 752 33.79 -4.91 -22.83
N MET A 753 33.20 -3.71 -22.89
CA MET A 753 31.87 -3.49 -23.43
C MET A 753 31.76 -3.94 -24.88
N VAL A 754 32.77 -3.65 -25.71
CA VAL A 754 32.84 -4.11 -27.10
C VAL A 754 32.93 -5.63 -27.20
N LYS A 755 33.77 -6.27 -26.36
CA LYS A 755 34.01 -7.72 -26.41
C LYS A 755 32.93 -8.56 -25.73
N SER A 756 32.26 -8.00 -24.72
CA SER A 756 31.33 -8.72 -23.84
C SER A 756 30.19 -7.80 -23.37
N PRO A 757 29.24 -7.44 -24.26
CA PRO A 757 28.13 -6.53 -23.96
C PRO A 757 27.30 -6.94 -22.73
N GLN A 758 26.97 -8.23 -22.58
CA GLN A 758 26.19 -8.72 -21.44
C GLN A 758 26.93 -8.50 -20.11
N LYS A 759 28.22 -8.83 -20.08
CA LYS A 759 29.06 -8.62 -18.90
C LYS A 759 29.16 -7.13 -18.57
N ALA A 760 29.25 -6.29 -19.61
CA ALA A 760 29.27 -4.86 -19.41
C ALA A 760 27.96 -4.29 -18.85
N TYR A 761 26.82 -4.83 -19.29
CA TYR A 761 25.50 -4.53 -18.73
C TYR A 761 25.41 -4.94 -17.27
N LEU A 762 25.72 -6.19 -16.95
CA LEU A 762 25.65 -6.76 -15.59
C LEU A 762 26.56 -6.02 -14.60
N ARG A 763 27.78 -5.66 -15.01
CA ARG A 763 28.70 -4.83 -14.20
C ARG A 763 28.21 -3.40 -13.99
N THR A 764 27.32 -2.91 -14.84
CA THR A 764 26.74 -1.58 -14.72
C THR A 764 25.53 -1.59 -13.80
N ILE A 765 24.63 -2.56 -13.94
CA ILE A 765 23.38 -2.61 -13.17
C ILE A 765 23.54 -3.29 -11.79
N THR A 766 22.42 -3.54 -11.10
CA THR A 766 22.33 -4.19 -9.79
C THR A 766 23.14 -5.50 -9.72
N PRO A 767 24.07 -5.63 -8.76
CA PRO A 767 24.85 -6.85 -8.57
C PRO A 767 24.00 -7.96 -7.94
N LYS A 768 24.58 -9.17 -7.85
CA LYS A 768 23.85 -10.39 -7.48
C LYS A 768 23.22 -10.32 -6.10
N TYR A 769 23.94 -9.92 -5.05
CA TYR A 769 23.39 -9.85 -3.70
C TYR A 769 22.17 -8.93 -3.64
N GLN A 770 22.28 -7.70 -4.14
CA GLN A 770 21.18 -6.74 -4.17
C GLN A 770 20.03 -7.23 -5.05
N THR A 771 20.31 -7.95 -6.14
CA THR A 771 19.26 -8.62 -6.92
C THR A 771 18.49 -9.61 -6.06
N LEU A 772 19.16 -10.47 -5.29
CA LEU A 772 18.48 -11.41 -4.39
C LEU A 772 17.61 -10.69 -3.35
N VAL A 773 18.10 -9.57 -2.80
CA VAL A 773 17.35 -8.71 -1.89
C VAL A 773 16.10 -8.16 -2.57
N ASP A 774 16.26 -7.52 -3.72
CA ASP A 774 15.17 -6.87 -4.46
C ASP A 774 14.09 -7.88 -4.86
N LEU A 775 14.49 -9.01 -5.46
CA LEU A 775 13.57 -10.05 -5.92
C LEU A 775 12.77 -10.65 -4.77
N SER A 776 13.40 -10.93 -3.62
CA SER A 776 12.68 -11.45 -2.45
C SER A 776 11.68 -10.46 -1.89
N VAL A 777 12.00 -9.16 -1.90
CA VAL A 777 11.09 -8.14 -1.37
C VAL A 777 9.94 -7.91 -2.32
N ILE A 778 10.20 -7.64 -3.59
CA ILE A 778 9.12 -7.31 -4.53
C ILE A 778 8.21 -8.52 -4.83
N GLU A 779 8.68 -9.76 -4.65
CA GLU A 779 7.82 -10.95 -4.69
C GLU A 779 6.77 -10.87 -3.59
N ILE A 780 7.19 -10.65 -2.34
CA ILE A 780 6.28 -10.44 -1.20
C ILE A 780 5.32 -9.29 -1.50
N LEU A 781 5.85 -8.15 -1.96
CA LEU A 781 5.04 -6.96 -2.17
C LEU A 781 4.00 -7.12 -3.29
N SER A 782 4.18 -8.06 -4.21
CA SER A 782 3.30 -8.26 -5.37
C SER A 782 2.23 -9.32 -5.17
N ARG A 783 2.11 -9.89 -3.96
CA ARG A 783 1.17 -11.00 -3.67
C ARG A 783 -0.12 -10.50 -3.03
N HIS A 784 -1.23 -11.12 -3.40
CA HIS A 784 -2.49 -10.98 -2.67
C HIS A 784 -2.58 -12.01 -1.54
N ALA A 785 -2.97 -11.56 -0.35
CA ALA A 785 -3.29 -12.47 0.74
C ALA A 785 -4.66 -13.13 0.53
N SER A 786 -4.88 -14.28 1.18
CA SER A 786 -6.10 -15.08 1.02
C SER A 786 -7.36 -14.39 1.55
N ASP A 787 -7.20 -13.51 2.54
CA ASP A 787 -8.27 -12.76 3.20
C ASP A 787 -8.41 -11.31 2.70
N GLU A 788 -7.84 -11.02 1.51
CA GLU A 788 -7.89 -9.68 0.91
C GLU A 788 -9.34 -9.27 0.59
N VAL A 789 -9.64 -7.98 0.75
CA VAL A 789 -10.95 -7.40 0.43
C VAL A 789 -10.78 -6.44 -0.74
N TYR A 790 -11.30 -6.85 -1.89
CA TYR A 790 -11.17 -6.11 -3.15
C TYR A 790 -12.17 -4.96 -3.29
N LEU A 791 -11.91 -4.06 -4.24
CA LEU A 791 -12.76 -2.92 -4.54
C LEU A 791 -14.20 -3.38 -4.87
N GLY A 792 -15.17 -2.75 -4.21
CA GLY A 792 -16.57 -3.14 -4.29
C GLY A 792 -16.92 -4.39 -3.46
N GLN A 793 -16.06 -4.77 -2.50
CA GLN A 793 -16.33 -5.76 -1.45
C GLN A 793 -16.22 -5.12 -0.06
N ARG A 794 -16.84 -5.77 0.94
CA ARG A 794 -16.82 -5.41 2.36
C ARG A 794 -16.50 -6.67 3.18
N ASP A 795 -15.87 -6.48 4.33
CA ASP A 795 -15.55 -7.55 5.29
C ASP A 795 -16.81 -8.18 5.91
N THR A 796 -17.91 -7.45 5.96
CA THR A 796 -19.21 -7.92 6.45
C THR A 796 -20.36 -7.33 5.62
N PRO A 797 -21.43 -8.11 5.33
CA PRO A 797 -22.62 -7.58 4.66
C PRO A 797 -23.41 -6.61 5.55
N ASN A 798 -23.22 -6.66 6.87
CA ASN A 798 -24.00 -5.90 7.86
C ASN A 798 -23.30 -4.61 8.33
N TRP A 799 -22.38 -4.04 7.53
CA TRP A 799 -21.62 -2.83 7.86
C TRP A 799 -22.52 -1.59 8.07
N THR A 800 -23.73 -1.61 7.48
CA THR A 800 -24.81 -0.69 7.76
C THR A 800 -26.17 -1.39 7.68
N ASN A 801 -27.17 -0.87 8.38
CA ASN A 801 -28.57 -1.27 8.19
C ASN A 801 -29.33 -0.37 7.17
N HIS A 802 -28.68 0.65 6.61
CA HIS A 802 -29.30 1.58 5.68
C HIS A 802 -29.45 0.95 4.28
N THR A 803 -30.66 0.49 3.95
CA THR A 803 -30.94 -0.30 2.74
C THR A 803 -30.50 0.36 1.44
N LYS A 804 -30.76 1.66 1.26
CA LYS A 804 -30.34 2.39 0.04
C LYS A 804 -28.83 2.45 -0.12
N ALA A 805 -28.08 2.48 0.98
CA ALA A 805 -26.61 2.47 0.93
C ALA A 805 -26.09 1.09 0.50
N LEU A 806 -26.72 0.01 0.97
CA LEU A 806 -26.41 -1.36 0.54
C LEU A 806 -26.74 -1.57 -0.94
N GLU A 807 -27.85 -1.01 -1.43
CA GLU A 807 -28.24 -1.07 -2.84
C GLU A 807 -27.26 -0.31 -3.75
N ALA A 808 -26.86 0.89 -3.34
CA ALA A 808 -25.84 1.68 -4.04
C ALA A 808 -24.49 0.94 -4.08
N PHE A 809 -24.09 0.30 -2.97
CA PHE A 809 -22.86 -0.48 -2.92
C PHE A 809 -22.93 -1.72 -3.84
N LYS A 810 -24.09 -2.36 -3.93
CA LYS A 810 -24.32 -3.47 -4.87
C LYS A 810 -24.21 -3.01 -6.32
N ARG A 811 -24.75 -1.83 -6.67
CA ARG A 811 -24.58 -1.24 -8.01
C ARG A 811 -23.12 -0.97 -8.33
N PHE A 812 -22.37 -0.42 -7.37
CA PHE A 812 -20.93 -0.23 -7.52
C PHE A 812 -20.19 -1.54 -7.82
N GLY A 813 -20.45 -2.59 -7.04
CA GLY A 813 -19.88 -3.92 -7.28
C GLY A 813 -20.22 -4.48 -8.68
N ASN A 814 -21.48 -4.38 -9.10
CA ASN A 814 -21.91 -4.81 -10.43
C ASN A 814 -21.22 -4.01 -11.55
N LYS A 815 -21.06 -2.68 -11.37
CA LYS A 815 -20.40 -1.82 -12.36
C LYS A 815 -18.93 -2.20 -12.53
N LEU A 816 -18.22 -2.49 -11.44
CA LEU A 816 -16.85 -2.96 -11.50
C LEU A 816 -16.71 -4.31 -12.24
N ALA A 817 -17.70 -5.22 -12.11
CA ALA A 817 -17.69 -6.48 -12.84
C ALA A 817 -17.92 -6.28 -14.35
N GLU A 818 -18.77 -5.33 -14.73
CA GLU A 818 -18.92 -4.90 -16.13
C GLU A 818 -17.60 -4.33 -16.68
N ILE A 819 -16.92 -3.49 -15.91
CA ILE A 819 -15.63 -2.89 -16.30
C ILE A 819 -14.56 -3.96 -16.51
N GLU A 820 -14.46 -4.96 -15.63
CA GLU A 820 -13.54 -6.08 -15.83
C GLU A 820 -13.82 -6.83 -17.15
N GLY A 821 -15.09 -7.00 -17.51
CA GLY A 821 -15.49 -7.53 -18.82
C GLY A 821 -14.99 -6.67 -19.99
N LYS A 822 -15.07 -5.34 -19.88
CA LYS A 822 -14.54 -4.42 -20.90
C LYS A 822 -13.01 -4.47 -20.99
N ILE A 823 -12.31 -4.53 -19.85
CA ILE A 823 -10.84 -4.65 -19.84
C ILE A 823 -10.42 -5.94 -20.54
N ASN A 824 -11.09 -7.06 -20.25
CA ASN A 824 -10.87 -8.32 -20.96
C ASN A 824 -11.12 -8.20 -22.47
N ALA A 825 -12.17 -7.49 -22.90
CA ALA A 825 -12.42 -7.26 -24.32
C ALA A 825 -11.30 -6.44 -24.98
N ARG A 826 -10.84 -5.35 -24.34
CA ARG A 826 -9.69 -4.55 -24.80
C ARG A 826 -8.41 -5.39 -24.88
N ASN A 827 -8.15 -6.20 -23.85
CA ASN A 827 -7.05 -7.15 -23.82
C ASN A 827 -7.20 -8.28 -24.83
N ASN A 828 -8.30 -8.44 -25.58
CA ASN A 828 -8.39 -9.41 -26.67
C ASN A 828 -8.43 -8.74 -28.05
N ASP A 829 -8.42 -7.41 -28.10
CA ASP A 829 -8.42 -6.64 -29.34
C ASP A 829 -6.98 -6.46 -29.83
N SER A 830 -6.64 -7.14 -30.94
CA SER A 830 -5.30 -7.10 -31.52
C SER A 830 -4.93 -5.75 -32.14
N SER A 831 -5.89 -4.84 -32.31
CA SER A 831 -5.61 -3.47 -32.74
C SER A 831 -5.00 -2.61 -31.63
N LEU A 832 -5.21 -2.97 -30.35
CA LEU A 832 -4.70 -2.26 -29.18
C LEU A 832 -3.30 -2.77 -28.79
N LYS A 833 -2.28 -2.25 -29.46
CA LYS A 833 -0.90 -2.77 -29.38
C LYS A 833 -0.22 -2.56 -28.01
N ASN A 834 -0.58 -1.52 -27.26
CA ASN A 834 0.08 -1.19 -26.00
C ASN A 834 -0.37 -2.09 -24.84
N ARG A 835 -1.49 -2.80 -25.02
CA ARG A 835 -2.08 -3.73 -24.03
C ARG A 835 -1.25 -5.00 -23.78
N PHE A 836 -0.41 -5.41 -24.74
CA PHE A 836 0.38 -6.65 -24.67
C PHE A 836 1.89 -6.46 -24.80
N GLY A 837 2.30 -5.68 -25.80
CA GLY A 837 3.70 -5.55 -26.19
C GLY A 837 4.35 -6.84 -26.72
N PRO A 838 5.64 -6.77 -27.07
CA PRO A 838 6.42 -7.92 -27.53
C PRO A 838 6.62 -8.99 -26.42
N VAL A 839 6.43 -8.63 -25.15
CA VAL A 839 6.45 -9.57 -24.02
C VAL A 839 5.19 -10.43 -23.93
N GLN A 840 4.13 -10.07 -24.68
CA GLN A 840 2.83 -10.75 -24.70
C GLN A 840 2.20 -10.85 -23.30
N LEU A 841 2.21 -9.73 -22.56
CA LEU A 841 1.64 -9.63 -21.22
C LEU A 841 0.41 -8.72 -21.24
N PRO A 842 -0.82 -9.28 -21.25
CA PRO A 842 -2.04 -8.47 -21.22
C PRO A 842 -2.09 -7.59 -19.97
N TYR A 843 -2.50 -6.32 -20.12
CA TYR A 843 -2.57 -5.39 -18.99
C TYR A 843 -3.79 -5.69 -18.10
N THR A 844 -3.56 -6.37 -16.97
CA THR A 844 -4.64 -6.81 -16.06
C THR A 844 -4.61 -6.16 -14.67
N LEU A 845 -3.66 -5.24 -14.42
CA LEU A 845 -3.46 -4.60 -13.11
C LEU A 845 -4.71 -3.88 -12.55
N LEU A 846 -5.63 -3.47 -13.42
CA LEU A 846 -6.88 -2.78 -13.05
C LEU A 846 -8.14 -3.66 -13.13
N HIS A 847 -7.99 -4.99 -13.12
CA HIS A 847 -9.13 -5.89 -12.90
C HIS A 847 -9.64 -5.76 -11.46
N ARG A 848 -10.96 -5.89 -11.25
CA ARG A 848 -11.56 -5.66 -9.92
C ARG A 848 -11.14 -6.69 -8.88
N SER A 849 -10.93 -7.94 -9.28
CA SER A 849 -10.68 -9.06 -8.35
C SER A 849 -9.52 -9.94 -8.77
N SER A 850 -8.96 -10.63 -7.77
CA SER A 850 -7.93 -11.64 -7.96
C SER A 850 -8.13 -12.82 -7.00
N GLU A 851 -7.53 -13.94 -7.36
CA GLU A 851 -7.22 -15.01 -6.42
C GLU A 851 -6.00 -14.63 -5.57
N GLU A 852 -5.71 -15.42 -4.53
CA GLU A 852 -4.50 -15.26 -3.71
C GLU A 852 -3.21 -15.45 -4.52
N GLY A 853 -2.11 -14.87 -4.04
CA GLY A 853 -0.77 -15.02 -4.60
C GLY A 853 -0.39 -13.98 -5.65
N LEU A 854 0.58 -14.34 -6.50
CA LEU A 854 1.24 -13.45 -7.46
C LEU A 854 0.52 -13.47 -8.83
N THR A 855 -0.46 -12.61 -9.03
CA THR A 855 -1.44 -12.74 -10.13
C THR A 855 -1.38 -11.65 -11.20
N PHE A 856 -0.71 -10.51 -10.96
CA PHE A 856 -0.67 -9.34 -11.85
C PHE A 856 -2.05 -8.72 -12.13
N LYS A 857 -3.01 -8.88 -11.21
CA LYS A 857 -4.38 -8.35 -11.33
C LYS A 857 -5.02 -8.19 -9.96
N GLY A 858 -6.13 -7.47 -9.88
CA GLY A 858 -6.91 -7.30 -8.66
C GLY A 858 -6.64 -5.96 -7.99
N ILE A 859 -7.72 -5.26 -7.63
CA ILE A 859 -7.65 -3.97 -6.94
C ILE A 859 -8.14 -4.16 -5.50
N PRO A 860 -7.26 -4.25 -4.49
CA PRO A 860 -7.66 -4.19 -3.09
C PRO A 860 -8.39 -2.88 -2.76
N ASN A 861 -9.18 -2.88 -1.68
CA ASN A 861 -9.78 -1.64 -1.19
C ASN A 861 -8.73 -0.63 -0.72
N SER A 862 -7.59 -1.10 -0.20
CA SER A 862 -6.63 -0.30 0.56
C SER A 862 -5.18 -0.61 0.17
N ILE A 863 -4.27 0.13 0.80
CA ILE A 863 -2.83 -0.08 0.71
C ILE A 863 -2.48 -1.21 1.68
N SER A 864 -2.70 -2.45 1.26
CA SER A 864 -2.62 -3.64 2.11
C SER A 864 -1.48 -4.60 1.77
N ILE A 865 -0.89 -4.45 0.58
CA ILE A 865 0.53 -4.65 0.29
C ILE A 865 0.81 -4.13 -1.11
#